data_AF-A0AAU8YI96-F1
#
_entry.id   AF-A0AAU8YI96-F1
#
_cell.length_a   1.000
_cell.length_b   1.000
_cell.length_c   1.000
_cell.angle_alpha   90.00
_cell.angle_beta   90.00
_cell.angle_gamma   90.00
#
_symmetry.space_group_name_H-M   'P 1'
#
loop_
_entity.id
_entity.type
_entity.pdbx_description
1 polymer ?
#
loop_
_entity_poly.entity_id
_entity_poly.type
_entity_poly.pdbx_seq_one_letter_code
_entity_poly.pdbx_strand_id
1 'polypeptide(L)'
;MADWQSLDPEAAREAEKYDNPIPSRELILQRLADRGEPAAREELAKEFGLYEEDQIEALRRRLRAMERDGQLIYTRRGTYAPVDKLDLICGRVSGHRDGFGFLIPDDGSEDLFLSPSQMRLVFDGDRGLARVSGVDRRGRREGVLVEVISRAHESVVGRYFEEGGIGYVTPDNPKIQQEVLVTAGRNGGAKIGQFVEIKITHWPTPRFQPQGDVVEVIGNYMAPGMEIDVALRSYDIPHVWPNDVVKEARKFRSEVEEKDKEKRVDLRHLPFVTIDGEDARDFDDAVYCEPLGKLRLFSGGWRLYVAIADVSSYVRLGSALDVEAQQRGNSVYFPERVVPMLPEELSNGLCSLNPHVDRLAMVCEMTMNKAGQMVDYQFYEGVIHSHARLTYNKVSSMLEHSRTREGKALREEYREVVPDLKNLYNLYKVLVEARHTRGAIDFETQETRIIFGEERKIAEIRPTVRNDAHKLIEECMLAANVATAEFLQKHGVPALYRVHDGPPPERLEKLRAFLGELGLSLHKGKDPSPKDYQALLASIAGRPDFHLIQTVMLRSLSQAVYSTENNGHFGLNYEAYTHFTSPIRRYPDLLVHRAIRSIIRSKVDTPHVKRAGAMSIPKARIYPYDENTLEQLGEQCSMTERRADEATRDVVNWLKCEFMKDRVGETFPGVITAVTGFGLFVELTDIYVEGLVHVSALPGDYYHFDPVHHRLAGERTGRSFRLGDTIEVKVMRVDLDERKIDFEVSEKTLAAPIGRKQRGAAPVAEKAEQQPATEAKATPKPRSRKSEASEAYFPKDAVQRNAEVRKSREMKKALMTDARSSAGSKSEKGGKPSGKPTKHRKGPPKSGAPRKNKSNS
;
A
#
# COMPACT_ATOMS: atom_id res chain seq x y z
N MET A 1 -41.69 38.30 -0.19
CA MET A 1 -40.44 37.70 -0.72
C MET A 1 -40.42 36.25 -0.28
N ALA A 2 -39.75 35.36 -1.02
CA ALA A 2 -39.52 34.00 -0.53
C ALA A 2 -38.42 34.08 0.53
N ASP A 3 -38.76 33.76 1.78
CA ASP A 3 -37.83 33.85 2.90
C ASP A 3 -36.93 32.60 2.93
N TRP A 4 -36.01 32.52 1.97
CA TRP A 4 -35.00 31.47 1.95
C TRP A 4 -34.02 31.60 3.11
N GLN A 5 -33.89 32.78 3.71
CA GLN A 5 -32.95 33.06 4.80
C GLN A 5 -33.36 32.43 6.14
N SER A 6 -34.67 32.15 6.34
CA SER A 6 -35.15 31.35 7.48
C SER A 6 -35.36 29.85 7.15
N LEU A 7 -35.26 29.46 5.88
CA LEU A 7 -35.37 28.07 5.41
C LEU A 7 -34.02 27.40 5.13
N ASP A 8 -32.96 28.18 4.94
CA ASP A 8 -31.60 27.69 4.73
C ASP A 8 -30.93 27.40 6.08
N PRO A 9 -30.61 26.13 6.42
CA PRO A 9 -29.95 25.80 7.68
C PRO A 9 -28.57 26.46 7.83
N GLU A 10 -27.95 26.85 6.72
CA GLU A 10 -26.59 27.38 6.66
C GLU A 10 -26.57 28.90 6.33
N ALA A 11 -27.72 29.59 6.39
CA ALA A 11 -27.83 31.02 6.08
C ALA A 11 -26.78 31.89 6.80
N ALA A 12 -26.54 31.62 8.08
CA ALA A 12 -25.55 32.33 8.90
C ALA A 12 -24.12 32.08 8.40
N ARG A 13 -23.78 30.83 8.03
CA ARG A 13 -22.47 30.43 7.51
C ARG A 13 -22.16 31.11 6.17
N GLU A 14 -23.17 31.32 5.34
CA GLU A 14 -23.01 32.01 4.05
C GLU A 14 -22.97 33.53 4.22
N ALA A 15 -23.72 34.10 5.16
CA ALA A 15 -23.70 35.53 5.50
C ALA A 15 -22.38 35.99 6.14
N GLU A 16 -21.67 35.12 6.87
CA GLU A 16 -20.31 35.42 7.37
C GLU A 16 -19.23 35.45 6.26
N LYS A 17 -19.53 34.92 5.07
CA LYS A 17 -18.54 34.72 3.99
C LYS A 17 -18.70 35.66 2.79
N TYR A 18 -19.87 36.26 2.58
CA TYR A 18 -20.18 37.04 1.37
C TYR A 18 -21.10 38.24 1.67
N ASP A 19 -20.77 39.41 1.12
CA ASP A 19 -21.54 40.66 1.33
C ASP A 19 -22.97 40.63 0.77
N ASN A 20 -23.27 39.71 -0.15
CA ASN A 20 -24.60 39.46 -0.72
C ASN A 20 -24.85 37.95 -0.77
N PRO A 21 -25.30 37.33 0.34
CA PRO A 21 -25.43 35.88 0.43
C PRO A 21 -26.59 35.37 -0.44
N ILE A 22 -26.46 34.12 -0.88
CA ILE A 22 -27.46 33.39 -1.68
C ILE A 22 -27.66 31.98 -1.09
N PRO A 23 -28.77 31.28 -1.40
CA PRO A 23 -29.07 29.94 -0.90
C PRO A 23 -27.88 28.97 -0.96
N SER A 24 -27.69 28.22 0.12
CA SER A 24 -26.68 27.17 0.28
C SER A 24 -26.81 26.06 -0.77
N ARG A 25 -25.74 25.25 -0.94
CA ARG A 25 -25.79 24.08 -1.85
C ARG A 25 -26.85 23.09 -1.36
N GLU A 26 -26.92 22.98 -0.04
CA GLU A 26 -27.81 22.17 0.77
C GLU A 26 -29.28 22.55 0.50
N LEU A 27 -29.65 23.84 0.61
CA LEU A 27 -31.00 24.30 0.29
C LEU A 27 -31.33 24.18 -1.21
N ILE A 28 -30.37 24.39 -2.11
CA ILE A 28 -30.59 24.21 -3.56
C ILE A 28 -30.88 22.73 -3.89
N LEU A 29 -30.13 21.79 -3.32
CA LEU A 29 -30.36 20.35 -3.48
C LEU A 29 -31.70 19.92 -2.87
N GLN A 30 -32.00 20.36 -1.64
CA GLN A 30 -33.29 20.09 -1.00
C GLN A 30 -34.45 20.63 -1.85
N ARG A 31 -34.37 21.88 -2.33
CA ARG A 31 -35.46 22.49 -3.12
C ARG A 31 -35.72 21.73 -4.43
N LEU A 32 -34.68 21.27 -5.10
CA LEU A 32 -34.79 20.42 -6.29
C LEU A 32 -35.35 19.03 -5.97
N ALA A 33 -34.99 18.45 -4.82
CA ALA A 33 -35.51 17.16 -4.36
C ALA A 33 -37.01 17.26 -3.97
N ASP A 34 -37.43 18.35 -3.33
CA ASP A 34 -38.82 18.66 -2.97
C ASP A 34 -39.69 18.94 -4.19
N ARG A 35 -39.15 19.62 -5.21
CA ARG A 35 -39.87 19.91 -6.47
C ARG A 35 -40.13 18.64 -7.29
N GLY A 36 -39.26 17.63 -7.19
CA GLY A 36 -39.42 16.32 -7.84
C GLY A 36 -39.22 16.32 -9.36
N GLU A 37 -38.90 17.47 -9.97
CA GLU A 37 -38.60 17.64 -11.39
C GLU A 37 -37.42 18.63 -11.59
N PRO A 38 -36.69 18.55 -12.72
CA PRO A 38 -35.57 19.45 -13.01
C PRO A 38 -36.01 20.91 -13.24
N ALA A 39 -35.33 21.87 -12.60
CA ALA A 39 -35.68 23.30 -12.66
C ALA A 39 -34.72 24.12 -13.56
N ALA A 40 -35.23 25.11 -14.27
CA ALA A 40 -34.37 26.09 -14.96
C ALA A 40 -33.72 27.05 -13.94
N ARG A 41 -32.57 27.66 -14.28
CA ARG A 41 -31.92 28.68 -13.41
C ARG A 41 -32.86 29.85 -13.13
N GLU A 42 -33.61 30.26 -14.14
CA GLU A 42 -34.58 31.36 -14.12
C GLU A 42 -35.86 31.01 -13.34
N GLU A 43 -36.07 29.74 -13.02
CA GLU A 43 -37.11 29.28 -12.10
C GLU A 43 -36.56 29.27 -10.68
N LEU A 44 -35.40 28.64 -10.44
CA LEU A 44 -34.70 28.65 -9.14
C LEU A 44 -34.50 30.08 -8.61
N ALA A 45 -34.07 31.01 -9.46
CA ALA A 45 -33.93 32.42 -9.08
C ALA A 45 -35.26 33.04 -8.59
N LYS A 46 -36.39 32.75 -9.26
CA LYS A 46 -37.72 33.23 -8.84
C LYS A 46 -38.21 32.54 -7.58
N GLU A 47 -38.00 31.23 -7.46
CA GLU A 47 -38.38 30.42 -6.29
C GLU A 47 -37.65 30.88 -5.03
N PHE A 48 -36.37 31.25 -5.15
CA PHE A 48 -35.58 31.86 -4.07
C PHE A 48 -35.72 33.40 -3.98
N GLY A 49 -36.51 34.03 -4.84
CA GLY A 49 -36.74 35.49 -4.81
C GLY A 49 -35.49 36.34 -5.09
N LEU A 50 -34.55 35.83 -5.88
CA LEU A 50 -33.33 36.52 -6.32
C LEU A 50 -33.61 37.30 -7.62
N TYR A 51 -33.49 38.62 -7.57
CA TYR A 51 -33.84 39.51 -8.68
C TYR A 51 -32.71 40.44 -9.14
N GLU A 52 -31.70 40.67 -8.30
CA GLU A 52 -30.55 41.52 -8.63
C GLU A 52 -29.55 40.78 -9.54
N GLU A 53 -28.88 41.48 -10.46
CA GLU A 53 -27.95 40.87 -11.42
C GLU A 53 -26.81 40.10 -10.73
N ASP A 54 -26.24 40.67 -9.66
CA ASP A 54 -25.19 40.04 -8.85
C ASP A 54 -25.66 38.73 -8.20
N GLN A 55 -26.92 38.66 -7.74
CA GLN A 55 -27.48 37.44 -7.13
C GLN A 55 -27.73 36.36 -8.18
N ILE A 56 -28.16 36.73 -9.39
CA ILE A 56 -28.40 35.80 -10.51
C ILE A 56 -27.07 35.25 -11.05
N GLU A 57 -26.02 36.08 -11.11
CA GLU A 57 -24.67 35.65 -11.48
C GLU A 57 -24.00 34.82 -10.35
N ALA A 58 -24.21 35.16 -9.07
CA ALA A 58 -23.77 34.35 -7.95
C ALA A 58 -24.44 32.96 -7.95
N LEU A 59 -25.76 32.89 -8.16
CA LEU A 59 -26.49 31.62 -8.29
C LEU A 59 -25.95 30.79 -9.47
N ARG A 60 -25.71 31.41 -10.62
CA ARG A 60 -25.08 30.76 -11.79
C ARG A 60 -23.70 30.18 -11.45
N ARG A 61 -22.87 30.91 -10.68
CA ARG A 61 -21.55 30.43 -10.22
C ARG A 61 -21.67 29.28 -9.23
N ARG A 62 -22.65 29.32 -8.31
CA ARG A 62 -22.94 28.26 -7.35
C ARG A 62 -23.42 26.98 -8.04
N LEU A 63 -24.39 27.09 -8.94
CA LEU A 63 -24.86 25.95 -9.76
C LEU A 63 -23.72 25.33 -10.59
N ARG A 64 -22.85 26.15 -11.20
CA ARG A 64 -21.64 25.68 -11.92
C ARG A 64 -20.53 25.11 -11.01
N ALA A 65 -20.55 25.40 -9.72
CA ALA A 65 -19.69 24.69 -8.76
C ALA A 65 -20.29 23.32 -8.46
N MET A 66 -21.56 23.27 -8.08
CA MET A 66 -22.31 22.03 -7.82
C MET A 66 -22.32 21.06 -9.03
N GLU A 67 -22.30 21.59 -10.26
CA GLU A 67 -22.16 20.84 -11.51
C GLU A 67 -20.77 20.18 -11.67
N ARG A 68 -19.68 20.94 -11.44
CA ARG A 68 -18.30 20.40 -11.45
C ARG A 68 -18.02 19.45 -10.30
N ASP A 69 -18.67 19.67 -9.17
CA ASP A 69 -18.54 18.87 -7.95
C ASP A 69 -19.48 17.65 -7.96
N GLY A 70 -20.14 17.35 -9.09
CA GLY A 70 -20.95 16.14 -9.30
C GLY A 70 -22.31 16.10 -8.60
N GLN A 71 -22.75 17.20 -7.95
CA GLN A 71 -23.99 17.26 -7.18
C GLN A 71 -25.23 17.50 -8.06
N LEU A 72 -25.05 18.19 -9.19
CA LEU A 72 -26.11 18.52 -10.16
C LEU A 72 -25.68 18.16 -11.59
N ILE A 73 -26.64 17.72 -12.41
CA ILE A 73 -26.49 17.62 -13.87
C ILE A 73 -27.27 18.72 -14.58
N TYR A 74 -26.67 19.38 -15.56
CA TYR A 74 -27.35 20.34 -16.43
C TYR A 74 -27.91 19.63 -17.67
N THR A 75 -29.22 19.42 -17.70
CA THR A 75 -29.87 18.64 -18.76
C THR A 75 -29.90 19.40 -20.09
N ARG A 76 -29.97 18.64 -21.20
CA ARG A 76 -30.15 19.18 -22.56
C ARG A 76 -31.45 19.99 -22.78
N ARG A 77 -32.32 20.11 -21.77
CA ARG A 77 -33.50 20.99 -21.78
C ARG A 77 -33.26 22.35 -21.11
N GLY A 78 -32.04 22.62 -20.62
CA GLY A 78 -31.68 23.87 -19.97
C GLY A 78 -31.98 23.91 -18.46
N THR A 79 -32.16 22.76 -17.82
CA THR A 79 -32.58 22.61 -16.42
C THR A 79 -31.57 21.84 -15.59
N TYR A 80 -31.51 22.10 -14.29
CA TYR A 80 -30.66 21.40 -13.31
C TYR A 80 -31.46 20.30 -12.59
N ALA A 81 -30.81 19.17 -12.31
CA ALA A 81 -31.37 18.06 -11.53
C ALA A 81 -30.32 17.48 -10.56
N PRO A 82 -30.70 17.01 -9.36
CA PRO A 82 -29.81 16.26 -8.48
C PRO A 82 -29.45 14.90 -9.09
N VAL A 83 -28.18 14.51 -8.97
CA VAL A 83 -27.66 13.25 -9.55
C VAL A 83 -28.34 12.03 -8.92
N ASP A 84 -28.50 12.02 -7.59
CA ASP A 84 -29.11 10.96 -6.79
C ASP A 84 -30.57 10.64 -7.18
N LYS A 85 -31.24 11.56 -7.89
CA LYS A 85 -32.64 11.41 -8.33
C LYS A 85 -32.77 10.79 -9.72
N LEU A 86 -31.67 10.37 -10.35
CA LEU A 86 -31.61 9.91 -11.75
C LEU A 86 -31.04 8.49 -11.95
N ASP A 87 -30.90 7.71 -10.87
CA ASP A 87 -30.20 6.41 -10.84
C ASP A 87 -28.77 6.50 -11.41
N LEU A 88 -28.13 7.66 -11.22
CA LEU A 88 -26.76 7.94 -11.61
C LEU A 88 -25.82 7.81 -10.40
N ILE A 89 -24.70 7.16 -10.62
CA ILE A 89 -23.65 6.91 -9.64
C ILE A 89 -22.44 7.74 -10.08
N CYS A 90 -22.05 8.69 -9.22
CA CYS A 90 -20.83 9.46 -9.37
C CYS A 90 -19.62 8.64 -8.86
N GLY A 91 -18.50 8.74 -9.55
CA GLY A 91 -17.29 8.03 -9.14
C GLY A 91 -16.09 8.25 -10.05
N ARG A 92 -14.97 7.60 -9.67
CA ARG A 92 -13.70 7.66 -10.39
C ARG A 92 -13.54 6.45 -11.32
N VAL A 93 -13.18 6.70 -12.57
CA VAL A 93 -12.80 5.66 -13.54
C VAL A 93 -11.45 5.05 -13.13
N SER A 94 -11.38 3.73 -13.14
CA SER A 94 -10.18 2.93 -12.89
C SER A 94 -9.98 1.97 -14.06
N GLY A 95 -9.00 2.27 -14.91
CA GLY A 95 -8.72 1.49 -16.13
C GLY A 95 -7.95 0.21 -15.85
N HIS A 96 -8.11 -0.78 -16.74
CA HIS A 96 -7.35 -2.03 -16.72
C HIS A 96 -6.56 -2.21 -18.02
N ARG A 97 -5.41 -2.89 -17.94
CA ARG A 97 -4.51 -3.17 -19.08
C ARG A 97 -5.13 -3.98 -20.22
N ASP A 98 -6.24 -4.67 -19.95
CA ASP A 98 -7.03 -5.42 -20.95
C ASP A 98 -8.12 -4.56 -21.61
N GLY A 99 -8.13 -3.25 -21.37
CA GLY A 99 -9.05 -2.28 -21.95
C GLY A 99 -10.46 -2.23 -21.38
N PHE A 100 -10.80 -3.08 -20.41
CA PHE A 100 -11.95 -2.83 -19.53
C PHE A 100 -11.55 -1.90 -18.37
N GLY A 101 -12.50 -1.54 -17.53
CA GLY A 101 -12.22 -0.83 -16.28
C GLY A 101 -13.39 -0.93 -15.31
N PHE A 102 -13.39 -0.04 -14.33
CA PHE A 102 -14.45 0.14 -13.35
C PHE A 102 -14.74 1.63 -13.15
N LEU A 103 -15.94 1.96 -12.68
CA LEU A 103 -16.20 3.20 -11.96
C LEU A 103 -16.33 2.84 -10.48
N ILE A 104 -15.39 3.36 -9.68
CA ILE A 104 -15.35 3.24 -8.22
C ILE A 104 -16.27 4.35 -7.67
N PRO A 105 -17.41 4.02 -7.03
CA PRO A 105 -18.38 5.01 -6.58
C PRO A 105 -17.89 5.90 -5.44
N ASP A 106 -18.31 7.17 -5.46
CA ASP A 106 -18.09 8.12 -4.36
C ASP A 106 -18.87 7.76 -3.09
N ASP A 107 -19.95 6.96 -3.21
CA ASP A 107 -20.81 6.52 -2.10
C ASP A 107 -20.31 5.23 -1.40
N GLY A 108 -19.15 4.71 -1.80
CA GLY A 108 -18.60 3.45 -1.29
C GLY A 108 -19.37 2.19 -1.70
N SER A 109 -20.35 2.29 -2.62
CA SER A 109 -21.05 1.10 -3.15
C SER A 109 -20.19 0.28 -4.11
N GLU A 110 -20.64 -0.93 -4.46
CA GLU A 110 -19.84 -1.86 -5.29
C GLU A 110 -19.48 -1.29 -6.68
N ASP A 111 -18.18 -1.35 -7.04
CA ASP A 111 -17.63 -1.01 -8.36
C ASP A 111 -18.53 -1.39 -9.55
N LEU A 112 -18.80 -0.42 -10.42
CA LEU A 112 -19.48 -0.67 -11.69
C LEU A 112 -18.47 -1.10 -12.75
N PHE A 113 -18.60 -2.31 -13.30
CA PHE A 113 -17.76 -2.78 -14.39
C PHE A 113 -18.02 -1.97 -15.67
N LEU A 114 -16.97 -1.36 -16.23
CA LEU A 114 -16.99 -0.64 -17.49
C LEU A 114 -16.40 -1.51 -18.60
N SER A 115 -17.21 -1.82 -19.62
CA SER A 115 -16.75 -2.61 -20.77
C SER A 115 -15.76 -1.84 -21.66
N PRO A 116 -14.95 -2.50 -22.52
CA PRO A 116 -14.00 -1.84 -23.42
C PRO A 116 -14.61 -0.92 -24.48
N SER A 117 -15.94 -0.84 -24.57
CA SER A 117 -16.65 0.17 -25.37
C SER A 117 -16.98 1.43 -24.57
N GLN A 118 -17.12 1.33 -23.24
CA GLN A 118 -17.27 2.47 -22.33
C GLN A 118 -15.92 3.12 -22.05
N MET A 119 -14.89 2.31 -21.73
CA MET A 119 -13.54 2.81 -21.44
C MET A 119 -12.94 3.62 -22.58
N ARG A 120 -13.30 3.36 -23.84
CA ARG A 120 -12.84 4.15 -24.99
C ARG A 120 -13.24 5.63 -24.94
N LEU A 121 -14.16 6.04 -24.06
CA LEU A 121 -14.67 7.42 -23.92
C LEU A 121 -13.98 8.24 -22.80
N VAL A 122 -13.13 7.59 -22.01
CA VAL A 122 -12.50 8.12 -20.79
C VAL A 122 -11.05 7.69 -20.71
N PHE A 123 -10.23 8.44 -19.99
CA PHE A 123 -8.92 7.95 -19.56
C PHE A 123 -9.02 7.30 -18.17
N ASP A 124 -7.93 6.67 -17.74
CA ASP A 124 -7.77 6.28 -16.34
C ASP A 124 -7.94 7.51 -15.44
N GLY A 125 -8.49 7.31 -14.25
CA GLY A 125 -8.69 8.38 -13.26
C GLY A 125 -9.79 9.42 -13.55
N ASP A 126 -10.35 9.51 -14.76
CA ASP A 126 -11.44 10.45 -15.11
C ASP A 126 -12.62 10.32 -14.13
N ARG A 127 -13.31 11.43 -13.82
CA ARG A 127 -14.46 11.44 -12.89
C ARG A 127 -15.76 11.49 -13.70
N GLY A 128 -16.68 10.56 -13.46
CA GLY A 128 -17.85 10.35 -14.33
C GLY A 128 -19.15 10.08 -13.59
N LEU A 129 -20.25 10.26 -14.33
CA LEU A 129 -21.57 9.73 -13.98
C LEU A 129 -21.82 8.48 -14.80
N ALA A 130 -22.07 7.36 -14.15
CA ALA A 130 -22.49 6.12 -14.79
C ALA A 130 -23.83 5.63 -14.22
N ARG A 131 -24.56 4.84 -15.00
CA ARG A 131 -25.79 4.17 -14.56
C ARG A 131 -25.65 2.66 -14.72
N VAL A 132 -26.33 1.90 -13.86
CA VAL A 132 -26.37 0.44 -13.97
C VAL A 132 -27.18 0.05 -15.22
N SER A 133 -26.55 -0.65 -16.17
CA SER A 133 -27.22 -1.20 -17.36
C SER A 133 -27.69 -2.64 -17.18
N GLY A 134 -27.17 -3.34 -16.17
CA GLY A 134 -27.51 -4.72 -15.86
C GLY A 134 -26.44 -5.39 -14.99
N VAL A 135 -26.33 -6.70 -15.14
CA VAL A 135 -25.37 -7.55 -14.44
C VAL A 135 -24.61 -8.40 -15.46
N ASP A 136 -23.28 -8.47 -15.34
CA ASP A 136 -22.43 -9.22 -16.27
C ASP A 136 -22.55 -10.74 -16.09
N ARG A 137 -21.90 -11.51 -16.98
CA ARG A 137 -21.88 -12.98 -16.92
C ARG A 137 -21.18 -13.57 -15.68
N ARG A 138 -20.60 -12.73 -14.81
CA ARG A 138 -19.91 -13.10 -13.57
C ARG A 138 -20.65 -12.61 -12.31
N GLY A 139 -21.80 -11.94 -12.46
CA GLY A 139 -22.61 -11.43 -11.36
C GLY A 139 -22.30 -10.00 -10.92
N ARG A 140 -21.46 -9.25 -11.67
CA ARG A 140 -21.04 -7.87 -11.32
C ARG A 140 -21.96 -6.83 -11.95
N ARG A 141 -22.21 -5.71 -11.26
CA ARG A 141 -22.94 -4.55 -11.79
C ARG A 141 -22.24 -4.04 -13.06
N GLU A 142 -22.93 -3.95 -14.20
CA GLU A 142 -22.38 -3.33 -15.42
C GLU A 142 -22.78 -1.84 -15.48
N GLY A 143 -21.80 -0.97 -15.68
CA GLY A 143 -21.97 0.47 -15.81
C GLY A 143 -21.95 0.95 -17.26
N VAL A 144 -22.88 1.84 -17.60
CA VAL A 144 -22.81 2.67 -18.81
C VAL A 144 -22.54 4.11 -18.41
N LEU A 145 -21.46 4.68 -18.95
CA LEU A 145 -21.09 6.07 -18.77
C LEU A 145 -22.16 6.97 -19.41
N VAL A 146 -22.62 7.96 -18.65
CA VAL A 146 -23.61 8.96 -19.08
C VAL A 146 -22.92 10.28 -19.41
N GLU A 147 -22.01 10.72 -18.53
CA GLU A 147 -21.28 11.98 -18.66
C GLU A 147 -19.92 11.91 -17.94
N VAL A 148 -18.97 12.77 -18.34
CA VAL A 148 -17.67 12.93 -17.67
C VAL A 148 -17.67 14.30 -17.00
N ILE A 149 -17.58 14.31 -15.68
CA ILE A 149 -17.69 15.49 -14.82
C ILE A 149 -16.38 16.29 -14.87
N SER A 150 -15.25 15.60 -14.75
CA SER A 150 -13.91 16.17 -14.84
C SER A 150 -12.93 15.18 -15.44
N ARG A 151 -11.96 15.69 -16.21
CA ARG A 151 -10.86 14.89 -16.77
C ARG A 151 -9.71 14.82 -15.77
N ALA A 152 -9.07 13.66 -15.64
CA ALA A 152 -7.89 13.51 -14.78
C ALA A 152 -6.63 14.12 -15.40
N HIS A 153 -6.47 13.93 -16.71
CA HIS A 153 -5.24 14.27 -17.43
C HIS A 153 -5.47 15.39 -18.46
N GLU A 154 -4.77 16.51 -18.30
CA GLU A 154 -4.62 17.54 -19.35
C GLU A 154 -3.48 17.22 -20.32
N SER A 155 -2.46 16.50 -19.88
CA SER A 155 -1.39 15.95 -20.71
C SER A 155 -1.17 14.47 -20.38
N VAL A 156 -0.60 13.73 -21.32
CA VAL A 156 -0.27 12.31 -21.19
C VAL A 156 1.17 12.10 -21.62
N VAL A 157 1.90 11.22 -20.95
CA VAL A 157 3.21 10.74 -21.40
C VAL A 157 3.07 9.45 -22.18
N GLY A 158 3.82 9.37 -23.27
CA GLY A 158 3.89 8.17 -24.09
C GLY A 158 5.02 8.23 -25.11
N ARG A 159 5.10 7.22 -25.95
CA ARG A 159 6.10 7.13 -27.02
C ARG A 159 5.50 7.62 -28.33
N TYR A 160 6.22 8.49 -29.01
CA TYR A 160 5.82 9.04 -30.31
C TYR A 160 6.12 8.07 -31.45
N PHE A 161 5.15 7.86 -32.34
CA PHE A 161 5.22 7.04 -33.54
C PHE A 161 4.60 7.78 -34.73
N GLU A 162 4.85 7.27 -35.93
CA GLU A 162 4.27 7.79 -37.18
C GLU A 162 3.90 6.63 -38.11
N GLU A 163 2.63 6.54 -38.52
CA GLU A 163 2.16 5.60 -39.53
C GLU A 163 1.39 6.35 -40.63
N GLY A 164 1.67 6.06 -41.89
CA GLY A 164 0.98 6.68 -43.03
C GLY A 164 1.13 8.21 -43.15
N GLY A 165 2.10 8.82 -42.46
CA GLY A 165 2.24 10.28 -42.34
C GLY A 165 1.40 10.91 -41.23
N ILE A 166 0.76 10.09 -40.38
CA ILE A 166 0.02 10.54 -39.19
C ILE A 166 0.88 10.21 -37.96
N GLY A 167 1.25 11.26 -37.22
CA GLY A 167 1.90 11.12 -35.92
C GLY A 167 0.90 10.73 -34.84
N TYR A 168 1.30 9.86 -33.91
CA TYR A 168 0.51 9.48 -32.74
C TYR A 168 1.40 9.18 -31.54
N VAL A 169 0.82 9.20 -30.35
CA VAL A 169 1.50 8.88 -29.08
C VAL A 169 0.78 7.71 -28.43
N THR A 170 1.49 6.62 -28.19
CA THR A 170 1.01 5.49 -27.37
C THR A 170 1.34 5.79 -25.91
N PRO A 171 0.35 5.92 -25.00
CA PRO A 171 0.60 6.22 -23.59
C PRO A 171 1.50 5.20 -22.89
N ASP A 172 2.25 5.64 -21.88
CA ASP A 172 3.05 4.76 -21.03
C ASP A 172 2.20 4.06 -19.96
N ASN A 173 1.23 4.76 -19.35
CA ASN A 173 0.28 4.14 -18.41
C ASN A 173 -0.61 3.13 -19.18
N PRO A 174 -0.48 1.81 -18.93
CA PRO A 174 -1.17 0.78 -19.72
C PRO A 174 -2.69 0.74 -19.47
N LYS A 175 -3.21 1.50 -18.50
CA LYS A 175 -4.64 1.67 -18.26
C LYS A 175 -5.28 2.64 -19.28
N ILE A 176 -4.48 3.48 -19.95
CA ILE A 176 -4.92 4.37 -21.03
C ILE A 176 -4.63 3.70 -22.38
N GLN A 177 -5.64 3.00 -22.92
CA GLN A 177 -5.53 2.20 -24.14
C GLN A 177 -5.72 3.01 -25.44
N GLN A 178 -5.94 4.32 -25.34
CA GLN A 178 -6.13 5.21 -26.48
C GLN A 178 -4.81 5.82 -26.94
N GLU A 179 -4.44 5.54 -28.19
CA GLU A 179 -3.45 6.35 -28.90
C GLU A 179 -3.95 7.78 -29.07
N VAL A 180 -3.11 8.75 -28.72
CA VAL A 180 -3.39 10.18 -28.88
C VAL A 180 -2.82 10.63 -30.21
N LEU A 181 -3.68 11.03 -31.15
CA LEU A 181 -3.25 11.51 -32.46
C LEU A 181 -2.59 12.88 -32.32
N VAL A 182 -1.42 13.06 -32.93
CA VAL A 182 -0.69 14.33 -32.91
C VAL A 182 -1.31 15.27 -33.93
N THR A 183 -1.71 16.48 -33.53
CA THR A 183 -2.21 17.51 -34.45
C THR A 183 -1.18 17.77 -35.54
N ALA A 184 -1.61 17.88 -36.81
CA ALA A 184 -0.70 18.02 -37.94
C ALA A 184 0.26 19.23 -37.76
N GLY A 185 1.58 18.97 -37.81
CA GLY A 185 2.61 19.97 -37.58
C GLY A 185 2.89 20.31 -36.10
N ARG A 186 2.31 19.58 -35.14
CA ARG A 186 2.46 19.79 -33.68
C ARG A 186 3.18 18.64 -32.97
N ASN A 187 4.13 17.99 -33.65
CA ASN A 187 4.93 16.91 -33.07
C ASN A 187 6.13 17.40 -32.23
N GLY A 188 6.30 18.71 -31.99
CA GLY A 188 7.36 19.26 -31.15
C GLY A 188 8.79 19.00 -31.64
N GLY A 189 8.98 18.50 -32.86
CA GLY A 189 10.29 18.00 -33.34
C GLY A 189 10.66 16.61 -32.81
N ALA A 190 9.72 15.88 -32.19
CA ALA A 190 9.91 14.51 -31.73
C ALA A 190 10.29 13.55 -32.86
N LYS A 191 11.07 12.53 -32.53
CA LYS A 191 11.45 11.42 -33.41
C LYS A 191 10.76 10.14 -32.96
N ILE A 192 10.51 9.25 -33.92
CA ILE A 192 9.88 7.94 -33.67
C ILE A 192 10.65 7.19 -32.57
N GLY A 193 9.92 6.69 -31.56
CA GLY A 193 10.46 5.98 -30.40
C GLY A 193 10.96 6.87 -29.25
N GLN A 194 10.84 8.20 -29.33
CA GLN A 194 11.11 9.09 -28.20
C GLN A 194 9.91 9.18 -27.25
N PHE A 195 10.18 9.34 -25.96
CA PHE A 195 9.17 9.73 -24.98
C PHE A 195 8.85 11.20 -25.13
N VAL A 196 7.56 11.52 -25.11
CA VAL A 196 7.02 12.87 -25.24
C VAL A 196 5.91 13.09 -24.21
N GLU A 197 5.73 14.35 -23.81
CA GLU A 197 4.51 14.80 -23.16
C GLU A 197 3.60 15.45 -24.20
N ILE A 198 2.38 14.93 -24.35
CA ILE A 198 1.38 15.43 -25.28
C ILE A 198 0.22 16.07 -24.51
N LYS A 199 0.00 17.37 -24.73
CA LYS A 199 -1.15 18.07 -24.16
C LYS A 199 -2.39 17.77 -24.98
N ILE A 200 -3.44 17.30 -24.32
CA ILE A 200 -4.70 16.93 -24.95
C ILE A 200 -5.44 18.21 -25.39
N THR A 201 -5.76 18.27 -26.69
CA THR A 201 -6.60 19.33 -27.27
C THR A 201 -8.04 18.86 -27.44
N HIS A 202 -8.23 17.56 -27.69
CA HIS A 202 -9.54 16.92 -27.82
C HIS A 202 -9.51 15.56 -27.09
N TRP A 203 -10.39 15.39 -26.10
CA TRP A 203 -10.57 14.13 -25.38
C TRP A 203 -11.34 13.09 -26.22
N PRO A 204 -11.24 11.79 -25.88
CA PRO A 204 -11.92 10.75 -26.65
C PRO A 204 -13.44 10.93 -26.71
N THR A 205 -14.04 10.52 -27.83
CA THR A 205 -15.48 10.53 -28.07
C THR A 205 -15.93 9.23 -28.74
N PRO A 206 -17.24 8.91 -28.84
CA PRO A 206 -17.71 7.70 -29.53
C PRO A 206 -17.38 7.63 -31.04
N ARG A 207 -16.81 8.69 -31.63
CA ARG A 207 -16.51 8.80 -33.06
C ARG A 207 -15.05 9.15 -33.37
N PHE A 208 -14.30 9.73 -32.43
CA PHE A 208 -12.95 10.22 -32.64
C PHE A 208 -12.02 9.79 -31.49
N GLN A 209 -10.83 9.31 -31.86
CA GLN A 209 -9.68 9.19 -30.95
C GLN A 209 -9.30 10.55 -30.36
N PRO A 210 -8.63 10.57 -29.20
CA PRO A 210 -8.10 11.81 -28.64
C PRO A 210 -7.06 12.44 -29.58
N GLN A 211 -6.92 13.76 -29.47
CA GLN A 211 -5.94 14.53 -30.22
C GLN A 211 -5.16 15.45 -29.28
N GLY A 212 -3.91 15.74 -29.61
CA GLY A 212 -3.06 16.59 -28.79
C GLY A 212 -1.86 17.19 -29.54
N ASP A 213 -1.23 18.17 -28.88
CA ASP A 213 -0.02 18.84 -29.32
C ASP A 213 1.14 18.37 -28.41
N VAL A 214 2.27 17.97 -28.99
CA VAL A 214 3.48 17.64 -28.21
C VAL A 214 4.03 18.93 -27.61
N VAL A 215 4.13 18.96 -26.27
CA VAL A 215 4.62 20.12 -25.51
C VAL A 215 6.05 19.95 -25.01
N GLU A 216 6.49 18.71 -24.76
CA GLU A 216 7.85 18.38 -24.36
C GLU A 216 8.33 17.09 -25.07
N VAL A 217 9.58 17.06 -25.50
CA VAL A 217 10.28 15.83 -25.90
C VAL A 217 11.19 15.44 -24.75
N ILE A 218 10.72 14.50 -23.93
CA ILE A 218 11.36 14.11 -22.66
C ILE A 218 12.71 13.43 -22.95
N GLY A 219 12.76 12.55 -23.96
CA GLY A 219 14.03 12.02 -24.44
C GLY A 219 13.94 10.67 -25.16
N ASN A 220 15.08 9.99 -25.23
CA ASN A 220 15.18 8.68 -25.88
C ASN A 220 14.77 7.57 -24.90
N TYR A 221 14.06 6.55 -25.39
CA TYR A 221 13.58 5.42 -24.60
C TYR A 221 14.64 4.68 -23.76
N MET A 222 15.88 4.56 -24.25
CA MET A 222 17.01 3.93 -23.54
C MET A 222 17.97 4.95 -22.85
N ALA A 223 17.50 6.15 -22.50
CA ALA A 223 18.34 7.13 -21.78
C ALA A 223 18.34 6.82 -20.26
N PRO A 224 19.49 6.76 -19.56
CA PRO A 224 19.50 6.48 -18.12
C PRO A 224 18.75 7.54 -17.30
N GLY A 225 17.81 7.11 -16.46
CA GLY A 225 16.93 8.00 -15.68
C GLY A 225 15.56 8.27 -16.34
N MET A 226 15.39 7.90 -17.62
CA MET A 226 14.13 8.06 -18.35
C MET A 226 12.99 7.30 -17.69
N GLU A 227 13.29 6.11 -17.15
CA GLU A 227 12.34 5.29 -16.41
C GLU A 227 11.74 6.02 -15.20
N ILE A 228 12.52 6.88 -14.52
CA ILE A 228 12.02 7.69 -13.40
C ILE A 228 11.24 8.91 -13.91
N ASP A 229 11.74 9.64 -14.90
CA ASP A 229 11.05 10.85 -15.43
C ASP A 229 9.74 10.52 -16.17
N VAL A 230 9.62 9.30 -16.71
CA VAL A 230 8.37 8.73 -17.22
C VAL A 230 7.46 8.31 -16.07
N ALA A 231 7.93 7.50 -15.10
CA ALA A 231 7.10 7.06 -13.98
C ALA A 231 6.54 8.23 -13.15
N LEU A 232 7.33 9.29 -12.94
CA LEU A 232 6.88 10.52 -12.26
C LEU A 232 5.68 11.20 -12.94
N ARG A 233 5.56 11.09 -14.27
CA ARG A 233 4.43 11.63 -15.03
C ARG A 233 3.30 10.60 -15.22
N SER A 234 3.61 9.33 -15.53
CA SER A 234 2.64 8.23 -15.67
C SER A 234 1.80 8.00 -14.40
N TYR A 235 2.33 8.37 -13.22
CA TYR A 235 1.65 8.27 -11.93
C TYR A 235 1.24 9.63 -11.33
N ASP A 236 1.31 10.75 -12.07
CA ASP A 236 1.00 12.12 -11.60
C ASP A 236 1.69 12.49 -10.26
N ILE A 237 2.98 12.18 -10.11
CA ILE A 237 3.75 12.49 -8.90
C ILE A 237 4.29 13.93 -8.98
N PRO A 238 3.93 14.85 -8.06
CA PRO A 238 4.43 16.21 -8.07
C PRO A 238 5.94 16.23 -7.80
N HIS A 239 6.71 16.63 -8.81
CA HIS A 239 8.18 16.66 -8.76
C HIS A 239 8.76 18.05 -9.06
N VAL A 240 8.08 18.87 -9.87
CA VAL A 240 8.44 20.28 -10.11
C VAL A 240 7.99 21.14 -8.93
N TRP A 241 8.87 21.98 -8.37
CA TRP A 241 8.51 22.92 -7.30
C TRP A 241 7.74 24.14 -7.85
N PRO A 242 6.56 24.49 -7.29
CA PRO A 242 5.89 25.74 -7.62
C PRO A 242 6.73 26.98 -7.32
N ASN A 243 6.61 28.03 -8.15
CA ASN A 243 7.39 29.26 -7.99
C ASN A 243 7.25 29.91 -6.60
N ASP A 244 6.09 29.81 -5.95
CA ASP A 244 5.88 30.38 -4.61
C ASP A 244 6.47 29.52 -3.49
N VAL A 245 6.56 28.20 -3.67
CA VAL A 245 7.33 27.29 -2.80
C VAL A 245 8.81 27.65 -2.86
N VAL A 246 9.37 27.84 -4.06
CA VAL A 246 10.77 28.24 -4.25
C VAL A 246 11.04 29.64 -3.66
N LYS A 247 10.12 30.59 -3.80
CA LYS A 247 10.22 31.92 -3.14
C LYS A 247 10.12 31.82 -1.62
N GLU A 248 9.43 30.83 -1.07
CA GLU A 248 9.31 30.64 0.38
C GLU A 248 10.53 29.92 0.97
N ALA A 249 10.97 28.82 0.37
CA ALA A 249 12.16 28.07 0.77
C ALA A 249 13.41 28.96 0.84
N ARG A 250 13.63 29.82 -0.17
CA ARG A 250 14.75 30.77 -0.24
C ARG A 250 14.78 31.86 0.85
N LYS A 251 13.77 31.94 1.72
CA LYS A 251 13.77 32.84 2.89
C LYS A 251 14.50 32.23 4.10
N PHE A 252 14.67 30.91 4.12
CA PHE A 252 15.34 30.21 5.22
C PHE A 252 16.86 30.38 5.17
N ARG A 253 17.48 30.24 6.34
CA ARG A 253 18.94 30.25 6.54
C ARG A 253 19.43 28.83 6.79
N SER A 254 20.74 28.60 6.75
CA SER A 254 21.37 27.31 7.09
C SER A 254 21.23 26.90 8.57
N GLU A 255 20.97 27.87 9.44
CA GLU A 255 20.97 27.73 10.89
C GLU A 255 19.72 28.34 11.53
N VAL A 256 19.35 27.79 12.69
CA VAL A 256 18.22 28.24 13.52
C VAL A 256 18.56 29.59 14.15
N GLU A 257 17.75 30.63 13.92
CA GLU A 257 17.95 31.94 14.54
C GLU A 257 17.69 31.88 16.06
N GLU A 258 18.50 32.58 16.86
CA GLU A 258 18.41 32.57 18.34
C GLU A 258 17.00 32.89 18.87
N LYS A 259 16.27 33.79 18.21
CA LYS A 259 14.88 34.15 18.55
C LYS A 259 13.92 32.94 18.51
N ASP A 260 14.19 31.96 17.65
CA ASP A 260 13.34 30.78 17.43
C ASP A 260 13.73 29.62 18.36
N LYS A 261 14.91 29.72 19.01
CA LYS A 261 15.36 28.89 20.14
C LYS A 261 14.72 29.33 21.46
N GLU A 262 14.27 30.58 21.59
CA GLU A 262 13.60 31.08 22.80
C GLU A 262 12.38 30.25 23.19
N LYS A 263 12.14 30.15 24.50
CA LYS A 263 10.90 29.60 25.09
C LYS A 263 10.61 28.14 24.69
N ARG A 264 11.68 27.40 24.41
CA ARG A 264 11.74 25.94 24.22
C ARG A 264 12.52 25.29 25.36
N VAL A 265 12.41 23.98 25.50
CA VAL A 265 13.25 23.22 26.46
C VAL A 265 14.64 23.04 25.85
N ASP A 266 15.68 23.57 26.51
CA ASP A 266 17.06 23.36 26.10
C ASP A 266 17.52 21.95 26.48
N LEU A 267 17.77 21.11 25.47
CA LEU A 267 18.27 19.74 25.60
C LEU A 267 19.64 19.56 24.92
N ARG A 268 20.33 20.65 24.54
CA ARG A 268 21.62 20.59 23.83
C ARG A 268 22.76 19.96 24.65
N HIS A 269 22.51 19.71 25.93
CA HIS A 269 23.41 19.04 26.87
C HIS A 269 23.18 17.51 26.97
N LEU A 270 22.16 16.96 26.30
CA LEU A 270 21.92 15.52 26.24
C LEU A 270 22.57 14.94 24.97
N PRO A 271 23.26 13.78 25.04
CA PRO A 271 23.99 13.19 23.92
C PRO A 271 23.05 12.47 22.94
N PHE A 272 22.18 13.23 22.30
CA PHE A 272 21.34 12.77 21.18
C PHE A 272 22.20 12.34 19.99
N VAL A 273 21.80 11.27 19.31
CA VAL A 273 22.39 10.81 18.05
C VAL A 273 21.31 10.48 17.02
N THR A 274 21.60 10.67 15.73
CA THR A 274 20.80 10.09 14.63
C THR A 274 21.45 8.79 14.19
N ILE A 275 20.66 7.81 13.74
CA ILE A 275 21.16 6.49 13.31
C ILE A 275 20.40 6.08 12.04
N ASP A 276 21.05 6.25 10.89
CA ASP A 276 20.39 6.25 9.58
C ASP A 276 21.01 5.25 8.59
N GLY A 277 20.46 5.18 7.37
CA GLY A 277 21.16 4.58 6.23
C GLY A 277 22.31 5.46 5.73
N GLU A 278 23.33 4.88 5.08
CA GLU A 278 24.50 5.64 4.61
C GLU A 278 24.13 6.84 3.72
N ASP A 279 23.14 6.64 2.84
CA ASP A 279 22.73 7.59 1.80
C ASP A 279 21.78 8.69 2.31
N ALA A 280 21.17 8.53 3.50
CA ALA A 280 20.19 9.46 4.06
C ALA A 280 20.79 10.84 4.37
N ARG A 281 19.98 11.90 4.25
CA ARG A 281 20.32 13.32 4.51
C ARG A 281 19.24 14.07 5.30
N ASP A 282 18.04 13.53 5.23
CA ASP A 282 16.77 13.89 5.84
C ASP A 282 16.60 13.19 7.22
N PHE A 283 17.39 13.62 8.20
CA PHE A 283 17.39 13.03 9.55
C PHE A 283 16.18 13.52 10.36
N ASP A 284 15.06 12.79 10.26
CA ASP A 284 13.81 13.05 10.96
C ASP A 284 13.93 12.92 12.48
N ASP A 285 14.67 11.91 12.97
CA ASP A 285 14.69 11.53 14.38
C ASP A 285 16.11 11.49 15.00
N ALA A 286 16.15 11.80 16.30
CA ALA A 286 17.32 11.64 17.16
C ALA A 286 16.93 11.01 18.48
N VAL A 287 17.74 10.06 18.96
CA VAL A 287 17.46 9.26 20.16
C VAL A 287 18.49 9.45 21.26
N TYR A 288 18.02 9.39 22.50
CA TYR A 288 18.84 9.31 23.72
C TYR A 288 18.07 8.55 24.81
N CYS A 289 18.75 7.74 25.64
CA CYS A 289 18.09 7.17 26.82
C CYS A 289 19.04 6.97 28.01
N GLU A 290 18.48 7.07 29.22
CA GLU A 290 19.18 6.94 30.50
C GLU A 290 18.46 5.95 31.43
N PRO A 291 19.19 5.18 32.28
CA PRO A 291 18.58 4.29 33.25
C PRO A 291 18.05 5.06 34.47
N LEU A 292 16.82 4.74 34.90
CA LEU A 292 16.19 5.38 36.06
C LEU A 292 16.90 5.00 37.37
N GLY A 293 17.31 6.02 38.14
CA GLY A 293 18.10 5.88 39.36
C GLY A 293 17.40 5.15 40.51
N LYS A 294 18.19 4.57 41.42
CA LYS A 294 17.73 3.68 42.51
C LYS A 294 16.99 4.37 43.68
N LEU A 295 16.19 5.42 43.44
CA LEU A 295 15.33 5.96 44.50
C LEU A 295 14.17 4.99 44.81
N ARG A 296 13.80 4.93 46.10
CA ARG A 296 13.18 3.72 46.69
C ARG A 296 11.76 3.38 46.21
N LEU A 297 11.09 4.26 45.45
CA LEU A 297 9.78 4.00 44.83
C LEU A 297 9.89 3.56 43.36
N PHE A 298 10.94 3.94 42.65
CA PHE A 298 11.13 3.64 41.21
C PHE A 298 12.36 2.75 41.04
N SER A 299 12.21 1.45 41.28
CA SER A 299 13.35 0.51 41.21
C SER A 299 13.74 0.19 39.76
N GLY A 300 14.36 1.14 39.06
CA GLY A 300 14.89 0.96 37.70
C GLY A 300 13.85 0.90 36.58
N GLY A 301 14.34 0.86 35.36
CA GLY A 301 13.64 1.21 34.13
C GLY A 301 14.52 2.19 33.33
N TRP A 302 13.95 2.83 32.31
CA TRP A 302 14.64 3.81 31.48
C TRP A 302 13.79 5.07 31.31
N ARG A 303 14.46 6.19 31.04
CA ARG A 303 13.84 7.34 30.37
C ARG A 303 14.37 7.39 28.94
N LEU A 304 13.46 7.34 27.98
CA LEU A 304 13.73 7.44 26.55
C LEU A 304 13.30 8.83 26.08
N TYR A 305 14.19 9.51 25.35
CA TYR A 305 13.89 10.75 24.67
C TYR A 305 13.95 10.48 23.16
N VAL A 306 12.84 10.74 22.47
CA VAL A 306 12.75 10.73 21.00
C VAL A 306 12.50 12.16 20.57
N ALA A 307 13.49 12.78 19.94
CA ALA A 307 13.41 14.14 19.42
C ALA A 307 13.20 14.07 17.91
N ILE A 308 12.09 14.62 17.43
CA ILE A 308 11.72 14.62 16.00
C ILE A 308 11.83 16.04 15.44
N ALA A 309 12.31 16.17 14.20
CA ALA A 309 12.40 17.42 13.45
C ALA A 309 11.12 18.27 13.57
N ASP A 310 11.22 19.51 14.05
CA ASP A 310 10.07 20.40 14.23
C ASP A 310 9.65 21.11 12.93
N VAL A 311 9.31 20.31 11.92
CA VAL A 311 8.83 20.75 10.60
C VAL A 311 7.63 21.71 10.75
N SER A 312 6.78 21.49 11.76
CA SER A 312 5.60 22.30 12.05
C SER A 312 5.90 23.77 12.44
N SER A 313 7.14 24.09 12.81
CA SER A 313 7.57 25.49 13.01
C SER A 313 7.89 26.22 11.71
N TYR A 314 8.34 25.49 10.67
CA TYR A 314 8.76 26.03 9.38
C TYR A 314 7.62 25.98 8.35
N VAL A 315 6.96 24.81 8.21
CA VAL A 315 5.85 24.59 7.28
C VAL A 315 4.54 24.98 7.96
N ARG A 316 4.17 26.26 7.82
CA ARG A 316 3.01 26.86 8.46
C ARG A 316 1.72 26.54 7.72
N LEU A 317 0.62 26.38 8.46
CA LEU A 317 -0.73 26.20 7.94
C LEU A 317 -1.04 27.21 6.80
N GLY A 318 -1.40 26.73 5.62
CA GLY A 318 -1.77 27.55 4.46
C GLY A 318 -0.60 28.29 3.78
N SER A 319 0.65 27.95 4.10
CA SER A 319 1.83 28.40 3.35
C SER A 319 1.94 27.70 1.99
N ALA A 320 2.79 28.20 1.08
CA ALA A 320 2.99 27.54 -0.21
C ALA A 320 3.63 26.15 0.01
N LEU A 321 4.56 26.07 0.95
CA LEU A 321 5.16 24.81 1.41
C LEU A 321 4.14 23.80 1.94
N ASP A 322 3.10 24.26 2.61
CA ASP A 322 2.06 23.40 3.20
C ASP A 322 1.13 22.81 2.15
N VAL A 323 0.68 23.63 1.21
CA VAL A 323 -0.18 23.19 0.08
C VAL A 323 0.57 22.16 -0.78
N GLU A 324 1.85 22.39 -1.08
CA GLU A 324 2.68 21.47 -1.83
C GLU A 324 2.99 20.18 -1.05
N ALA A 325 3.26 20.27 0.26
CA ALA A 325 3.47 19.11 1.12
C ALA A 325 2.22 18.22 1.21
N GLN A 326 1.02 18.82 1.27
CA GLN A 326 -0.24 18.09 1.19
C GLN A 326 -0.41 17.42 -0.19
N GLN A 327 -0.14 18.15 -1.29
CA GLN A 327 -0.28 17.63 -2.66
C GLN A 327 0.67 16.46 -2.96
N ARG A 328 1.88 16.47 -2.37
CA ARG A 328 2.83 15.35 -2.42
C ARG A 328 2.39 14.21 -1.49
N GLY A 329 1.98 14.54 -0.26
CA GLY A 329 1.54 13.63 0.81
C GLY A 329 2.69 12.88 1.49
N ASN A 330 3.70 12.48 0.73
CA ASN A 330 4.93 11.85 1.21
C ASN A 330 6.09 12.05 0.22
N SER A 331 7.32 11.83 0.67
CA SER A 331 8.48 11.69 -0.22
C SER A 331 8.39 10.37 -1.00
N VAL A 332 8.98 10.33 -2.20
CA VAL A 332 9.06 9.14 -3.05
C VAL A 332 10.52 8.78 -3.28
N TYR A 333 10.90 7.54 -2.96
CA TYR A 333 12.30 7.08 -2.98
C TYR A 333 12.52 6.12 -4.15
N PHE A 334 12.84 6.65 -5.33
CA PHE A 334 13.29 5.85 -6.47
C PHE A 334 14.76 5.45 -6.28
N PRO A 335 15.23 4.39 -6.96
CA PRO A 335 16.65 4.09 -7.04
C PRO A 335 17.47 5.32 -7.51
N GLU A 336 18.51 5.67 -6.76
CA GLU A 336 19.33 6.88 -6.91
C GLU A 336 18.62 8.26 -6.90
N ARG A 337 17.29 8.35 -6.73
CA ARG A 337 16.56 9.64 -6.80
C ARG A 337 15.40 9.71 -5.84
N VAL A 338 15.52 10.59 -4.84
CA VAL A 338 14.39 10.99 -4.00
C VAL A 338 13.66 12.14 -4.66
N VAL A 339 12.32 12.08 -4.68
CA VAL A 339 11.46 13.26 -4.87
C VAL A 339 10.88 13.60 -3.50
N PRO A 340 11.43 14.59 -2.77
CA PRO A 340 11.06 14.83 -1.39
C PRO A 340 9.73 15.58 -1.27
N MET A 341 9.05 15.40 -0.14
CA MET A 341 7.83 16.13 0.21
C MET A 341 8.07 17.63 0.45
N LEU A 342 9.28 18.00 0.87
CA LEU A 342 9.70 19.37 1.20
C LEU A 342 11.00 19.73 0.43
N PRO A 343 11.23 21.01 0.09
CA PRO A 343 12.47 21.45 -0.54
C PRO A 343 13.71 21.17 0.32
N GLU A 344 14.84 20.92 -0.35
CA GLU A 344 16.08 20.46 0.26
C GLU A 344 16.65 21.42 1.31
N GLU A 345 16.39 22.73 1.20
CA GLU A 345 16.77 23.73 2.22
C GLU A 345 16.11 23.46 3.59
N LEU A 346 14.92 22.84 3.58
CA LEU A 346 14.25 22.34 4.79
C LEU A 346 14.60 20.87 5.05
N SER A 347 14.37 19.97 4.09
CA SER A 347 14.45 18.52 4.32
C SER A 347 15.83 18.07 4.76
N ASN A 348 16.88 18.63 4.16
CA ASN A 348 18.27 18.28 4.42
C ASN A 348 18.98 19.36 5.28
N GLY A 349 18.41 20.57 5.33
CA GLY A 349 18.95 21.74 6.02
C GLY A 349 18.38 21.95 7.43
N LEU A 350 17.33 22.78 7.55
CA LEU A 350 16.81 23.24 8.85
C LEU A 350 15.99 22.21 9.63
N CYS A 351 15.29 21.30 8.96
CA CYS A 351 14.50 20.27 9.64
C CYS A 351 15.38 19.07 10.03
N SER A 352 16.25 18.61 9.12
CA SER A 352 17.18 17.50 9.38
C SER A 352 18.03 17.77 10.63
N LEU A 353 18.03 16.80 11.55
CA LEU A 353 18.69 16.83 12.86
C LEU A 353 20.22 16.63 12.77
N ASN A 354 20.83 17.38 11.86
CA ASN A 354 22.24 17.37 11.50
C ASN A 354 23.19 17.43 12.71
N PRO A 355 24.37 16.76 12.62
CA PRO A 355 25.34 16.69 13.71
C PRO A 355 26.01 18.04 13.97
N HIS A 356 26.33 18.29 15.23
CA HIS A 356 27.08 19.44 15.74
C HIS A 356 26.46 20.82 15.46
N VAL A 357 25.16 20.88 15.18
CA VAL A 357 24.39 22.12 14.99
C VAL A 357 23.10 22.11 15.81
N ASP A 358 22.69 23.28 16.28
CA ASP A 358 21.43 23.44 17.00
C ASP A 358 20.23 23.22 16.06
N ARG A 359 19.26 22.43 16.51
CA ARG A 359 18.04 22.10 15.75
C ARG A 359 16.78 22.15 16.62
N LEU A 360 15.67 22.56 16.01
CA LEU A 360 14.36 22.62 16.65
C LEU A 360 13.69 21.26 16.59
N ALA A 361 13.21 20.77 17.74
CA ALA A 361 12.58 19.45 17.83
C ALA A 361 11.22 19.49 18.54
N MET A 362 10.30 18.63 18.10
CA MET A 362 9.16 18.17 18.89
C MET A 362 9.61 16.89 19.61
N VAL A 363 9.63 16.92 20.93
CA VAL A 363 10.24 15.88 21.77
C VAL A 363 9.17 15.08 22.49
N CYS A 364 9.28 13.76 22.41
CA CYS A 364 8.56 12.80 23.24
C CYS A 364 9.53 12.25 24.31
N GLU A 365 9.31 12.63 25.57
CA GLU A 365 10.02 12.09 26.74
C GLU A 365 9.15 11.00 27.37
N MET A 366 9.63 9.75 27.38
CA MET A 366 8.90 8.57 27.84
C MET A 366 9.59 7.91 29.04
N THR A 367 8.80 7.48 30.02
CA THR A 367 9.26 6.66 31.14
C THR A 367 8.90 5.19 30.86
N MET A 368 9.90 4.33 30.76
CA MET A 368 9.78 2.90 30.44
C MET A 368 10.11 2.05 31.67
N ASN A 369 9.27 1.09 32.01
CA ASN A 369 9.52 0.18 33.13
C ASN A 369 10.53 -0.94 32.77
N LYS A 370 10.91 -1.75 33.78
CA LYS A 370 11.81 -2.92 33.62
C LYS A 370 11.34 -3.98 32.62
N ALA A 371 10.08 -3.97 32.22
CA ALA A 371 9.47 -4.91 31.28
C ALA A 371 9.17 -4.25 29.91
N GLY A 372 9.75 -3.08 29.63
CA GLY A 372 9.65 -2.41 28.32
C GLY A 372 8.29 -1.77 28.06
N GLN A 373 7.43 -1.68 29.07
CA GLN A 373 6.15 -0.99 28.97
C GLN A 373 6.35 0.49 29.30
N MET A 374 5.73 1.36 28.50
CA MET A 374 5.57 2.78 28.83
C MET A 374 4.69 2.92 30.08
N VAL A 375 5.06 3.82 30.99
CA VAL A 375 4.27 4.11 32.21
C VAL A 375 3.93 5.58 32.38
N ASP A 376 4.63 6.49 31.68
CA ASP A 376 4.30 7.92 31.58
C ASP A 376 4.99 8.53 30.35
N TYR A 377 4.48 9.65 29.85
CA TYR A 377 5.04 10.40 28.71
C TYR A 377 4.77 11.91 28.82
N GLN A 378 5.66 12.70 28.22
CA GLN A 378 5.51 14.15 28.04
C GLN A 378 5.91 14.60 26.63
N PHE A 379 5.12 15.51 26.06
CA PHE A 379 5.41 16.17 24.78
C PHE A 379 5.78 17.64 24.96
N TYR A 380 6.82 18.10 24.25
CA TYR A 380 7.25 19.49 24.31
C TYR A 380 8.11 19.95 23.13
N GLU A 381 8.13 21.25 22.90
CA GLU A 381 9.04 21.90 21.96
C GLU A 381 10.42 22.09 22.61
N GLY A 382 11.46 21.54 21.98
CA GLY A 382 12.83 21.60 22.44
C GLY A 382 13.80 22.22 21.42
N VAL A 383 15.03 22.45 21.88
CA VAL A 383 16.22 22.65 21.05
C VAL A 383 17.21 21.55 21.40
N ILE A 384 17.64 20.78 20.40
CA ILE A 384 18.65 19.73 20.56
C ILE A 384 19.95 20.11 19.84
N HIS A 385 21.01 19.37 20.14
CA HIS A 385 22.28 19.41 19.44
C HIS A 385 22.71 17.95 19.21
N SER A 386 22.72 17.49 17.96
CA SER A 386 23.06 16.08 17.67
C SER A 386 24.56 15.87 17.85
N HIS A 387 24.95 14.97 18.75
CA HIS A 387 26.34 14.72 19.12
C HIS A 387 27.05 13.75 18.16
N ALA A 388 26.30 12.99 17.36
CA ALA A 388 26.84 12.22 16.24
C ALA A 388 25.75 11.87 15.22
N ARG A 389 26.09 11.96 13.92
CA ARG A 389 25.37 11.26 12.85
C ARG A 389 26.01 9.90 12.68
N LEU A 390 25.25 8.86 12.97
CA LEU A 390 25.69 7.47 12.86
C LEU A 390 24.95 6.76 11.72
N THR A 391 25.38 5.54 11.43
CA THR A 391 24.74 4.65 10.45
C THR A 391 24.45 3.31 11.11
N TYR A 392 23.37 2.62 10.72
CA TYR A 392 23.02 1.31 11.28
C TYR A 392 24.22 0.33 11.31
N ASN A 393 25.02 0.29 10.24
CA ASN A 393 26.20 -0.57 10.16
C ASN A 393 27.30 -0.19 11.18
N LYS A 394 27.70 1.09 11.28
CA LYS A 394 28.61 1.56 12.34
C LYS A 394 28.11 1.21 13.75
N VAL A 395 26.81 1.32 14.02
CA VAL A 395 26.22 1.03 15.34
C VAL A 395 26.23 -0.48 15.63
N SER A 396 25.88 -1.31 14.65
CA SER A 396 26.01 -2.78 14.72
C SER A 396 27.47 -3.20 14.98
N SER A 397 28.44 -2.64 14.25
CA SER A 397 29.87 -2.88 14.47
C SER A 397 30.34 -2.49 15.87
N MET A 398 29.84 -1.37 16.42
CA MET A 398 30.18 -0.93 17.78
C MET A 398 29.58 -1.82 18.88
N LEU A 399 28.36 -2.33 18.70
CA LEU A 399 27.56 -3.04 19.71
C LEU A 399 27.60 -4.56 19.55
N GLU A 400 27.06 -5.09 18.45
CA GLU A 400 26.95 -6.52 18.15
C GLU A 400 28.34 -7.11 17.86
N HIS A 401 29.02 -6.59 16.83
CA HIS A 401 30.32 -7.08 16.39
C HIS A 401 31.49 -6.43 17.13
N SER A 402 31.25 -6.04 18.38
CA SER A 402 32.10 -5.20 19.23
C SER A 402 33.57 -5.65 19.36
N ARG A 403 33.86 -6.95 19.23
CA ARG A 403 35.19 -7.53 19.38
C ARG A 403 36.07 -7.46 18.10
N THR A 404 35.48 -7.15 16.95
CA THR A 404 36.18 -7.01 15.66
C THR A 404 37.20 -5.86 15.66
N ARG A 405 38.07 -5.81 14.64
CA ARG A 405 39.01 -4.68 14.45
C ARG A 405 38.26 -3.37 14.22
N GLU A 406 37.25 -3.40 13.35
CA GLU A 406 36.40 -2.26 13.02
C GLU A 406 35.58 -1.79 14.23
N GLY A 407 34.86 -2.69 14.89
CA GLY A 407 34.08 -2.37 16.09
C GLY A 407 34.91 -1.82 17.25
N LYS A 408 36.19 -2.18 17.35
CA LYS A 408 37.15 -1.56 18.28
C LYS A 408 37.53 -0.14 17.86
N ALA A 409 37.83 0.09 16.58
CA ALA A 409 38.19 1.41 16.06
C ALA A 409 37.02 2.41 16.18
N LEU A 410 35.83 2.01 15.73
CA LEU A 410 34.62 2.84 15.82
C LEU A 410 34.26 3.22 17.27
N ARG A 411 34.52 2.35 18.25
CA ARG A 411 34.29 2.69 19.67
C ARG A 411 35.34 3.62 20.28
N GLU A 412 36.50 3.81 19.65
CA GLU A 412 37.43 4.87 20.04
C GLU A 412 37.07 6.19 19.33
N GLU A 413 36.71 6.12 18.04
CA GLU A 413 36.18 7.24 17.24
C GLU A 413 34.96 7.89 17.89
N TYR A 414 33.96 7.09 18.30
CA TYR A 414 32.71 7.54 18.90
C TYR A 414 32.64 7.32 20.43
N ARG A 415 33.80 7.23 21.11
CA ARG A 415 33.91 6.87 22.54
C ARG A 415 32.98 7.64 23.49
N GLU A 416 32.59 8.85 23.11
CA GLU A 416 31.83 9.80 23.94
C GLU A 416 30.32 9.48 23.92
N VAL A 417 29.77 8.97 22.82
CA VAL A 417 28.35 8.51 22.71
C VAL A 417 28.17 7.00 22.88
N VAL A 418 29.27 6.24 22.87
CA VAL A 418 29.28 4.78 23.11
C VAL A 418 28.67 4.32 24.46
N PRO A 419 28.69 5.10 25.57
CA PRO A 419 27.93 4.76 26.78
C PRO A 419 26.42 4.75 26.52
N ASP A 420 25.90 5.75 25.82
CA ASP A 420 24.48 5.98 25.63
C ASP A 420 23.88 5.08 24.53
N LEU A 421 24.67 4.77 23.50
CA LEU A 421 24.38 3.67 22.57
C LEU A 421 24.19 2.33 23.30
N LYS A 422 24.90 2.07 24.40
CA LYS A 422 24.67 0.86 25.22
C LYS A 422 23.41 0.98 26.07
N ASN A 423 23.05 2.17 26.55
CA ASN A 423 21.77 2.38 27.25
C ASN A 423 20.60 2.08 26.30
N LEU A 424 20.63 2.64 25.08
CA LEU A 424 19.66 2.38 24.02
C LEU A 424 19.60 0.89 23.65
N TYR A 425 20.76 0.23 23.51
CA TYR A 425 20.82 -1.20 23.20
C TYR A 425 20.30 -2.10 24.33
N ASN A 426 20.47 -1.70 25.59
CA ASN A 426 19.90 -2.40 26.74
C ASN A 426 18.38 -2.21 26.82
N LEU A 427 17.87 -1.01 26.50
CA LEU A 427 16.42 -0.75 26.41
C LEU A 427 15.79 -1.55 25.26
N TYR A 428 16.36 -1.49 24.05
CA TYR A 428 15.93 -2.24 22.87
C TYR A 428 15.65 -3.72 23.17
N LYS A 429 16.55 -4.41 23.89
CA LYS A 429 16.38 -5.83 24.24
C LYS A 429 15.15 -6.10 25.11
N VAL A 430 14.74 -5.14 25.93
CA VAL A 430 13.52 -5.24 26.74
C VAL A 430 12.29 -4.86 25.91
N LEU A 431 12.40 -3.90 24.98
CA LEU A 431 11.32 -3.56 24.05
C LEU A 431 10.98 -4.74 23.12
N VAL A 432 11.97 -5.48 22.61
CA VAL A 432 11.76 -6.70 21.83
C VAL A 432 11.01 -7.78 22.62
N GLU A 433 11.39 -8.03 23.88
CA GLU A 433 10.65 -8.98 24.73
C GLU A 433 9.22 -8.48 25.04
N ALA A 434 9.03 -7.17 25.21
CA ALA A 434 7.72 -6.55 25.35
C ALA A 434 6.87 -6.70 24.06
N ARG A 435 7.46 -6.57 22.87
CA ARG A 435 6.82 -6.79 21.56
C ARG A 435 6.43 -8.26 21.36
N HIS A 436 7.32 -9.18 21.73
CA HIS A 436 7.06 -10.61 21.73
C HIS A 436 5.89 -10.95 22.68
N THR A 437 5.94 -10.47 23.93
CA THR A 437 4.87 -10.66 24.94
C THR A 437 3.54 -9.99 24.56
N ARG A 438 3.59 -8.82 23.90
CA ARG A 438 2.43 -8.13 23.34
C ARG A 438 1.78 -8.93 22.21
N GLY A 439 2.55 -9.75 21.49
CA GLY A 439 2.03 -10.59 20.40
C GLY A 439 1.95 -9.88 19.07
N ALA A 440 2.87 -8.95 18.79
CA ALA A 440 3.04 -8.42 17.44
C ALA A 440 3.46 -9.55 16.48
N ILE A 441 3.02 -9.45 15.23
CA ILE A 441 3.44 -10.38 14.18
C ILE A 441 4.75 -9.85 13.60
N ASP A 442 5.80 -10.67 13.61
CA ASP A 442 7.06 -10.36 12.93
C ASP A 442 7.17 -11.33 11.73
N PHE A 443 7.21 -10.75 10.53
CA PHE A 443 7.37 -11.51 9.28
C PHE A 443 8.77 -11.19 8.73
N GLU A 444 9.65 -12.20 8.71
CA GLU A 444 10.92 -12.11 7.98
C GLU A 444 10.64 -11.90 6.49
N THR A 445 10.98 -10.71 5.99
CA THR A 445 10.89 -10.34 4.57
C THR A 445 12.30 -10.00 4.09
N GLN A 446 12.62 -10.39 2.86
CA GLN A 446 13.93 -10.13 2.26
C GLN A 446 13.83 -8.95 1.30
N GLU A 447 14.14 -7.76 1.80
CA GLU A 447 14.33 -6.57 0.97
C GLU A 447 15.63 -6.66 0.17
N THR A 448 15.71 -5.91 -0.94
CA THR A 448 16.89 -5.86 -1.81
C THR A 448 17.30 -4.43 -2.13
N ARG A 449 18.62 -4.19 -2.22
CA ARG A 449 19.23 -2.93 -2.64
C ARG A 449 19.90 -3.14 -4.00
N ILE A 450 19.53 -2.31 -4.96
CA ILE A 450 20.19 -2.24 -6.26
C ILE A 450 21.54 -1.54 -6.07
N ILE A 451 22.61 -2.14 -6.59
CA ILE A 451 23.94 -1.55 -6.69
C ILE A 451 24.16 -1.15 -8.15
N PHE A 452 24.34 0.15 -8.38
CA PHE A 452 24.57 0.71 -9.70
C PHE A 452 26.06 0.69 -10.07
N GLY A 453 26.33 0.54 -11.36
CA GLY A 453 27.65 0.63 -11.96
C GLY A 453 27.83 1.90 -12.77
N GLU A 454 28.65 1.82 -13.82
CA GLU A 454 28.79 2.91 -14.80
C GLU A 454 27.48 3.13 -15.57
N GLU A 455 27.29 4.34 -16.10
CA GLU A 455 26.09 4.77 -16.85
C GLU A 455 24.74 4.62 -16.11
N ARG A 456 24.73 4.46 -14.78
CA ARG A 456 23.54 4.23 -13.93
C ARG A 456 22.80 2.92 -14.24
N LYS A 457 23.49 1.91 -14.78
CA LYS A 457 22.95 0.55 -14.98
C LYS A 457 23.10 -0.28 -13.72
N ILE A 458 22.23 -1.29 -13.53
CA ILE A 458 22.41 -2.26 -12.44
C ILE A 458 23.72 -3.03 -12.66
N ALA A 459 24.61 -2.99 -11.68
CA ALA A 459 25.75 -3.90 -11.59
C ALA A 459 25.40 -5.17 -10.81
N GLU A 460 24.65 -5.04 -9.71
CA GLU A 460 24.30 -6.14 -8.81
C GLU A 460 23.00 -5.83 -8.05
N ILE A 461 22.27 -6.85 -7.60
CA ILE A 461 21.12 -6.73 -6.70
C ILE A 461 21.43 -7.55 -5.46
N ARG A 462 21.53 -6.91 -4.29
CA ARG A 462 21.90 -7.56 -3.03
C ARG A 462 20.75 -7.58 -2.03
N PRO A 463 20.60 -8.63 -1.21
CA PRO A 463 19.68 -8.59 -0.08
C PRO A 463 20.17 -7.59 0.98
N THR A 464 19.26 -6.90 1.66
CA THR A 464 19.59 -6.06 2.82
C THR A 464 19.67 -6.91 4.10
N VAL A 465 20.34 -6.39 5.14
CA VAL A 465 20.55 -7.10 6.42
C VAL A 465 20.07 -6.24 7.59
N ARG A 466 18.86 -6.52 8.08
CA ARG A 466 18.21 -5.85 9.23
C ARG A 466 18.84 -6.29 10.56
N ASN A 467 20.02 -5.74 10.85
CA ASN A 467 20.77 -5.92 12.13
C ASN A 467 20.06 -5.25 13.33
N ASP A 468 20.58 -5.43 14.56
CA ASP A 468 19.94 -4.88 15.77
C ASP A 468 19.82 -3.34 15.76
N ALA A 469 20.70 -2.61 15.07
CA ALA A 469 20.67 -1.15 15.06
C ALA A 469 19.42 -0.59 14.36
N HIS A 470 18.95 -1.25 13.30
CA HIS A 470 17.68 -0.91 12.65
C HIS A 470 16.51 -1.13 13.61
N LYS A 471 16.48 -2.29 14.28
CA LYS A 471 15.42 -2.71 15.20
C LYS A 471 15.38 -1.85 16.48
N LEU A 472 16.53 -1.36 16.94
CA LEU A 472 16.66 -0.42 18.05
C LEU A 472 15.93 0.91 17.75
N ILE A 473 16.15 1.49 16.58
CA ILE A 473 15.44 2.70 16.14
C ILE A 473 13.95 2.40 15.94
N GLU A 474 13.61 1.28 15.28
CA GLU A 474 12.22 0.84 15.10
C GLU A 474 11.45 0.79 16.43
N GLU A 475 11.95 0.10 17.46
CA GLU A 475 11.29 0.03 18.77
C GLU A 475 11.20 1.39 19.48
N CYS A 476 12.20 2.27 19.33
CA CYS A 476 12.14 3.63 19.88
C CYS A 476 11.07 4.48 19.20
N MET A 477 10.96 4.39 17.86
CA MET A 477 9.92 5.10 17.10
C MET A 477 8.53 4.51 17.35
N LEU A 478 8.40 3.19 17.47
CA LEU A 478 7.13 2.55 17.86
C LEU A 478 6.65 3.04 19.22
N ALA A 479 7.54 3.17 20.21
CA ALA A 479 7.19 3.72 21.52
C ALA A 479 6.67 5.18 21.42
N ALA A 480 7.37 6.06 20.70
CA ALA A 480 6.94 7.46 20.53
C ALA A 480 5.62 7.59 19.75
N ASN A 481 5.41 6.74 18.74
CA ASN A 481 4.18 6.67 17.96
C ASN A 481 2.97 6.22 18.80
N VAL A 482 3.14 5.26 19.71
CA VAL A 482 2.10 4.83 20.67
C VAL A 482 1.84 5.90 21.73
N ALA A 483 2.88 6.51 22.31
CA ALA A 483 2.76 7.64 23.22
C ALA A 483 1.95 8.80 22.60
N THR A 484 2.13 9.02 21.29
CA THR A 484 1.38 10.04 20.55
C THR A 484 -0.08 9.65 20.35
N ALA A 485 -0.37 8.38 20.01
CA ALA A 485 -1.74 7.90 19.86
C ALA A 485 -2.52 8.04 21.19
N GLU A 486 -1.92 7.59 22.31
CA GLU A 486 -2.50 7.76 23.65
C GLU A 486 -2.68 9.25 24.01
N PHE A 487 -1.71 10.10 23.69
CA PHE A 487 -1.79 11.54 23.95
C PHE A 487 -2.98 12.20 23.24
N LEU A 488 -3.20 11.86 21.96
CA LEU A 488 -4.26 12.45 21.14
C LEU A 488 -5.65 12.01 21.63
N GLN A 489 -5.80 10.71 21.92
CA GLN A 489 -7.02 10.16 22.52
C GLN A 489 -7.32 10.82 23.88
N LYS A 490 -6.32 10.90 24.77
CA LYS A 490 -6.47 11.44 26.13
C LYS A 490 -6.88 12.91 26.19
N HIS A 491 -6.54 13.69 25.16
CA HIS A 491 -6.92 15.11 25.07
C HIS A 491 -8.10 15.37 24.11
N GLY A 492 -8.74 14.33 23.56
CA GLY A 492 -9.89 14.47 22.67
C GLY A 492 -9.57 15.26 21.40
N VAL A 493 -8.40 15.00 20.79
CA VAL A 493 -7.96 15.69 19.57
C VAL A 493 -8.20 14.78 18.36
N PRO A 494 -9.14 15.10 17.45
CA PRO A 494 -9.29 14.38 16.18
C PRO A 494 -7.97 14.39 15.42
N ALA A 495 -7.53 13.23 14.94
CA ALA A 495 -6.24 13.04 14.29
C ALA A 495 -6.25 11.79 13.40
N LEU A 496 -5.24 11.66 12.55
CA LEU A 496 -5.03 10.44 11.76
C LEU A 496 -4.32 9.37 12.61
N TYR A 497 -4.96 8.21 12.74
CA TYR A 497 -4.37 6.98 13.20
C TYR A 497 -3.81 6.20 12.01
N ARG A 498 -2.76 5.42 12.24
CA ARG A 498 -2.27 4.45 11.26
C ARG A 498 -2.91 3.11 11.58
N VAL A 499 -4.03 2.85 10.93
CA VAL A 499 -4.86 1.65 11.12
C VAL A 499 -4.32 0.48 10.30
N HIS A 500 -4.43 -0.73 10.82
CA HIS A 500 -4.21 -1.96 10.08
C HIS A 500 -5.21 -3.00 10.58
N ASP A 501 -6.27 -3.24 9.81
CA ASP A 501 -7.31 -4.19 10.15
C ASP A 501 -6.83 -5.65 10.09
N GLY A 502 -7.62 -6.54 10.70
CA GLY A 502 -7.43 -7.98 10.53
C GLY A 502 -7.59 -8.46 9.08
N PRO A 503 -7.32 -9.74 8.81
CA PRO A 503 -7.58 -10.35 7.50
C PRO A 503 -9.09 -10.27 7.16
N PRO A 504 -9.47 -9.81 5.96
CA PRO A 504 -10.87 -9.84 5.52
C PRO A 504 -11.43 -11.28 5.55
N PRO A 505 -12.72 -11.50 5.88
CA PRO A 505 -13.28 -12.84 6.09
C PRO A 505 -12.98 -13.84 4.96
N GLU A 506 -13.08 -13.40 3.70
CA GLU A 506 -12.80 -14.24 2.53
C GLU A 506 -11.31 -14.64 2.43
N ARG A 507 -10.36 -13.76 2.81
CA ARG A 507 -8.93 -14.08 2.87
C ARG A 507 -8.62 -15.01 4.04
N LEU A 508 -9.29 -14.82 5.18
CA LEU A 508 -9.17 -15.69 6.36
C LEU A 508 -9.72 -17.10 6.11
N GLU A 509 -10.83 -17.25 5.37
CA GLU A 509 -11.34 -18.56 4.96
C GLU A 509 -10.38 -19.28 4.00
N LYS A 510 -9.82 -18.57 3.02
CA LYS A 510 -8.78 -19.10 2.12
C LYS A 510 -7.53 -19.57 2.90
N LEU A 511 -7.04 -18.76 3.84
CA LEU A 511 -5.92 -19.13 4.72
C LEU A 511 -6.25 -20.37 5.57
N ARG A 512 -7.46 -20.45 6.13
CA ARG A 512 -7.91 -21.62 6.91
C ARG A 512 -7.96 -22.89 6.08
N ALA A 513 -8.43 -22.83 4.84
CA ALA A 513 -8.46 -23.97 3.93
C ALA A 513 -7.04 -24.47 3.60
N PHE A 514 -6.13 -23.54 3.23
CA PHE A 514 -4.73 -23.84 2.96
C PHE A 514 -4.01 -24.47 4.17
N LEU A 515 -4.16 -23.89 5.37
CA LEU A 515 -3.57 -24.43 6.59
C LEU A 515 -4.14 -25.82 6.95
N GLY A 516 -5.45 -26.02 6.76
CA GLY A 516 -6.13 -27.29 7.05
C GLY A 516 -5.55 -28.48 6.25
N GLU A 517 -5.26 -28.29 4.97
CA GLU A 517 -4.62 -29.31 4.11
C GLU A 517 -3.17 -29.63 4.53
N LEU A 518 -2.49 -28.68 5.19
CA LEU A 518 -1.17 -28.88 5.79
C LEU A 518 -1.21 -29.51 7.20
N GLY A 519 -2.41 -29.82 7.71
CA GLY A 519 -2.64 -30.32 9.07
C GLY A 519 -2.45 -29.24 10.15
N LEU A 520 -2.44 -27.97 9.76
CA LEU A 520 -2.25 -26.80 10.63
C LEU A 520 -3.60 -26.15 10.95
N SER A 521 -3.63 -25.34 12.02
CA SER A 521 -4.80 -24.57 12.42
C SER A 521 -4.33 -23.30 13.10
N LEU A 522 -4.75 -22.14 12.56
CA LEU A 522 -4.40 -20.82 13.10
C LEU A 522 -5.08 -20.57 14.44
N HIS A 523 -6.40 -20.74 14.49
CA HIS A 523 -7.21 -20.54 15.70
C HIS A 523 -8.53 -21.34 15.59
N LYS A 524 -9.13 -21.70 16.73
CA LYS A 524 -10.38 -22.52 16.79
C LYS A 524 -11.68 -21.71 16.85
N GLY A 525 -11.64 -20.47 17.37
CA GLY A 525 -12.73 -19.51 17.28
C GLY A 525 -12.87 -18.88 15.89
N LYS A 526 -13.86 -17.99 15.74
CA LYS A 526 -14.17 -17.33 14.46
C LYS A 526 -13.07 -16.37 13.99
N ASP A 527 -12.47 -15.62 14.90
CA ASP A 527 -11.63 -14.46 14.57
C ASP A 527 -10.27 -14.63 15.26
N PRO A 528 -9.16 -14.83 14.52
CA PRO A 528 -7.84 -15.03 15.09
C PRO A 528 -7.21 -13.70 15.54
N SER A 529 -6.56 -13.70 16.69
CA SER A 529 -5.76 -12.57 17.16
C SER A 529 -4.36 -12.55 16.54
N PRO A 530 -3.61 -11.44 16.60
CA PRO A 530 -2.19 -11.40 16.24
C PRO A 530 -1.34 -12.43 17.00
N LYS A 531 -1.72 -12.76 18.24
CA LYS A 531 -1.08 -13.82 19.04
C LYS A 531 -1.27 -15.22 18.44
N ASP A 532 -2.39 -15.47 17.77
CA ASP A 532 -2.60 -16.75 17.06
C ASP A 532 -1.70 -16.87 15.81
N TYR A 533 -1.50 -15.76 15.08
CA TYR A 533 -0.52 -15.68 13.99
C TYR A 533 0.90 -15.93 14.49
N GLN A 534 1.32 -15.23 15.54
CA GLN A 534 2.63 -15.37 16.17
C GLN A 534 2.87 -16.80 16.69
N ALA A 535 1.89 -17.38 17.40
CA ALA A 535 1.98 -18.74 17.91
C ALA A 535 2.05 -19.79 16.79
N LEU A 536 1.30 -19.60 15.69
CA LEU A 536 1.41 -20.45 14.51
C LEU A 536 2.82 -20.35 13.91
N LEU A 537 3.32 -19.14 13.62
CA LEU A 537 4.68 -18.92 13.07
C LEU A 537 5.76 -19.60 13.93
N ALA A 538 5.73 -19.41 15.24
CA ALA A 538 6.66 -20.05 16.17
C ALA A 538 6.58 -21.59 16.12
N SER A 539 5.39 -22.17 15.93
CA SER A 539 5.19 -23.61 15.81
C SER A 539 5.65 -24.21 14.47
N ILE A 540 5.78 -23.39 13.42
CA ILE A 540 6.16 -23.84 12.07
C ILE A 540 7.61 -23.51 11.67
N ALA A 541 8.35 -22.74 12.47
CA ALA A 541 9.71 -22.28 12.14
C ALA A 541 10.70 -23.40 11.73
N GLY A 542 10.54 -24.62 12.27
CA GLY A 542 11.36 -25.78 11.91
C GLY A 542 10.89 -26.59 10.70
N ARG A 543 9.90 -26.11 9.93
CA ARG A 543 9.32 -26.85 8.78
C ARG A 543 9.96 -26.45 7.44
N PRO A 544 10.10 -27.39 6.49
CA PRO A 544 10.63 -27.09 5.15
C PRO A 544 9.69 -26.21 4.30
N ASP A 545 8.42 -26.09 4.67
CA ASP A 545 7.41 -25.23 4.04
C ASP A 545 7.14 -23.93 4.83
N PHE A 546 8.00 -23.56 5.78
CA PHE A 546 7.86 -22.35 6.61
C PHE A 546 7.60 -21.09 5.78
N HIS A 547 8.50 -20.76 4.85
CA HIS A 547 8.43 -19.53 4.05
C HIS A 547 7.20 -19.47 3.14
N LEU A 548 6.74 -20.62 2.62
CA LEU A 548 5.47 -20.75 1.91
C LEU A 548 4.30 -20.37 2.83
N ILE A 549 4.19 -20.99 4.01
CA ILE A 549 3.09 -20.74 4.95
C ILE A 549 3.09 -19.28 5.42
N GLN A 550 4.27 -18.77 5.78
CA GLN A 550 4.51 -17.40 6.16
C GLN A 550 4.04 -16.40 5.07
N THR A 551 4.38 -16.67 3.81
CA THR A 551 3.97 -15.85 2.66
C THR A 551 2.46 -15.84 2.46
N VAL A 552 1.79 -16.99 2.61
CA VAL A 552 0.31 -17.06 2.52
C VAL A 552 -0.36 -16.37 3.72
N MET A 553 0.23 -16.45 4.92
CA MET A 553 -0.23 -15.71 6.11
C MET A 553 -0.10 -14.20 5.91
N LEU A 554 1.05 -13.69 5.45
CA LEU A 554 1.26 -12.27 5.16
C LEU A 554 0.27 -11.76 4.08
N ARG A 555 0.12 -12.49 2.96
CA ARG A 555 -0.82 -12.15 1.87
C ARG A 555 -2.31 -12.24 2.27
N SER A 556 -2.64 -12.77 3.44
CA SER A 556 -4.02 -12.82 3.94
C SER A 556 -4.48 -11.54 4.66
N LEU A 557 -3.54 -10.72 5.15
CA LEU A 557 -3.81 -9.51 5.91
C LEU A 557 -4.34 -8.35 5.05
N SER A 558 -4.79 -7.29 5.70
CA SER A 558 -5.17 -6.02 5.08
C SER A 558 -3.94 -5.13 4.82
N GLN A 559 -4.08 -4.09 4.01
CA GLN A 559 -3.06 -3.03 3.92
C GLN A 559 -3.32 -2.00 5.02
N ALA A 560 -2.26 -1.43 5.61
CA ALA A 560 -2.39 -0.36 6.59
C ALA A 560 -2.72 0.98 5.91
N VAL A 561 -3.58 1.78 6.53
CA VAL A 561 -4.12 3.06 5.99
C VAL A 561 -4.14 4.15 7.06
N TYR A 562 -4.27 5.41 6.64
CA TYR A 562 -4.55 6.53 7.54
C TYR A 562 -6.07 6.73 7.67
N SER A 563 -6.59 6.75 8.90
CA SER A 563 -8.01 6.95 9.20
C SER A 563 -8.20 7.84 10.43
N THR A 564 -9.34 8.53 10.51
CA THR A 564 -9.81 9.23 11.73
C THR A 564 -10.30 8.25 12.80
N GLU A 565 -10.85 7.11 12.39
CA GLU A 565 -11.27 6.03 13.30
C GLU A 565 -10.05 5.24 13.80
N ASN A 566 -9.93 5.08 15.12
CA ASN A 566 -8.90 4.22 15.70
C ASN A 566 -9.38 2.77 15.82
N ASN A 567 -9.24 2.00 14.73
CA ASN A 567 -9.52 0.56 14.70
C ASN A 567 -8.29 -0.30 15.08
N GLY A 568 -7.22 0.33 15.58
CA GLY A 568 -5.98 -0.31 16.03
C GLY A 568 -5.06 -0.76 14.89
N HIS A 569 -3.98 -1.49 15.23
CA HIS A 569 -2.99 -1.94 14.26
C HIS A 569 -2.62 -3.42 14.45
N PHE A 570 -3.38 -4.31 13.80
CA PHE A 570 -3.33 -5.78 13.93
C PHE A 570 -1.90 -6.34 13.86
N GLY A 571 -1.13 -6.00 12.82
CA GLY A 571 0.24 -6.51 12.66
C GLY A 571 1.22 -6.19 13.81
N LEU A 572 1.00 -5.08 14.53
CA LEU A 572 1.86 -4.66 15.66
C LEU A 572 1.22 -5.00 17.03
N ASN A 573 -0.01 -5.49 17.02
CA ASN A 573 -0.92 -5.68 18.14
C ASN A 573 -0.95 -4.49 19.12
N TYR A 574 -1.19 -3.29 18.59
CA TYR A 574 -1.47 -2.08 19.37
C TYR A 574 -2.95 -1.70 19.26
N GLU A 575 -3.55 -1.30 20.38
CA GLU A 575 -4.92 -0.78 20.44
C GLU A 575 -5.05 0.59 19.78
N ALA A 576 -4.01 1.42 19.84
CA ALA A 576 -3.91 2.69 19.13
C ALA A 576 -2.49 2.92 18.60
N TYR A 577 -2.39 3.46 17.39
CA TYR A 577 -1.11 3.74 16.72
C TYR A 577 -1.26 4.89 15.71
N THR A 578 -0.27 5.77 15.63
CA THR A 578 -0.22 6.90 14.67
C THR A 578 1.22 7.15 14.25
N HIS A 579 1.44 7.86 13.14
CA HIS A 579 2.76 8.26 12.69
C HIS A 579 3.07 9.69 13.14
N PHE A 580 4.12 9.83 13.95
CA PHE A 580 4.66 11.08 14.51
C PHE A 580 6.13 11.33 14.11
N THR A 581 6.87 10.25 13.83
CA THR A 581 8.34 10.22 13.82
C THR A 581 8.99 10.50 12.47
N SER A 582 8.25 10.95 11.44
CA SER A 582 8.85 11.30 10.13
C SER A 582 8.19 12.46 9.36
N PRO A 583 8.01 13.65 9.96
CA PRO A 583 7.34 14.80 9.36
C PRO A 583 8.09 15.47 8.20
N ILE A 584 9.38 15.18 7.96
CA ILE A 584 10.10 15.70 6.77
C ILE A 584 9.56 15.04 5.49
N ARG A 585 9.10 13.79 5.60
CA ARG A 585 8.77 12.91 4.46
C ARG A 585 7.36 12.31 4.48
N ARG A 586 6.53 12.64 5.47
CA ARG A 586 5.11 12.22 5.57
C ARG A 586 4.23 13.37 6.08
N TYR A 587 3.17 13.70 5.35
CA TYR A 587 2.23 14.76 5.72
C TYR A 587 1.35 14.41 6.95
N PRO A 588 0.92 13.15 7.18
CA PRO A 588 0.23 12.76 8.42
C PRO A 588 1.00 13.09 9.68
N ASP A 589 2.31 12.85 9.70
CA ASP A 589 3.19 13.22 10.83
C ASP A 589 3.22 14.75 11.04
N LEU A 590 3.23 15.55 9.97
CA LEU A 590 3.15 17.01 10.08
C LEU A 590 1.79 17.48 10.65
N LEU A 591 0.69 16.82 10.30
CA LEU A 591 -0.62 17.04 10.94
C LEU A 591 -0.59 16.67 12.42
N VAL A 592 -0.01 15.52 12.78
CA VAL A 592 0.15 15.07 14.17
C VAL A 592 1.03 16.03 14.99
N HIS A 593 2.12 16.56 14.42
CA HIS A 593 2.92 17.61 15.06
C HIS A 593 2.09 18.88 15.35
N ARG A 594 1.23 19.29 14.41
CA ARG A 594 0.27 20.40 14.61
C ARG A 594 -0.75 20.08 15.71
N ALA A 595 -1.24 18.85 15.78
CA ALA A 595 -2.16 18.39 16.82
C ALA A 595 -1.53 18.49 18.22
N ILE A 596 -0.33 17.93 18.41
CA ILE A 596 0.46 18.00 19.66
C ILE A 596 0.75 19.47 20.02
N ARG A 597 1.25 20.25 19.06
CA ARG A 597 1.53 21.69 19.20
C ARG A 597 0.32 22.48 19.67
N SER A 598 -0.89 22.12 19.23
CA SER A 598 -2.13 22.79 19.65
C SER A 598 -2.39 22.64 21.16
N ILE A 599 -2.04 21.50 21.77
CA ILE A 599 -2.16 21.26 23.21
C ILE A 599 -1.00 21.91 23.98
N ILE A 600 0.25 21.79 23.50
CA ILE A 600 1.41 22.49 24.10
C ILE A 600 1.14 24.01 24.17
N ARG A 601 0.60 24.60 23.09
CA ARG A 601 0.27 26.03 22.98
C ARG A 601 -1.14 26.39 23.48
N SER A 602 -1.86 25.46 24.10
CA SER A 602 -3.12 25.74 24.80
C SER A 602 -2.88 26.22 26.25
N LYS A 603 -3.97 26.51 26.96
CA LYS A 603 -3.99 26.72 28.42
C LYS A 603 -4.46 25.47 29.19
N VAL A 604 -4.59 24.31 28.55
CA VAL A 604 -5.02 23.06 29.20
C VAL A 604 -3.95 22.62 30.19
N ASP A 605 -4.31 22.51 31.46
CA ASP A 605 -3.43 21.93 32.47
C ASP A 605 -3.42 20.41 32.33
N THR A 606 -2.23 19.82 32.18
CA THR A 606 -2.03 18.39 31.94
C THR A 606 -0.56 18.02 32.19
N PRO A 607 -0.25 16.93 32.91
CA PRO A 607 1.12 16.52 33.18
C PRO A 607 1.86 16.04 31.91
N HIS A 608 1.15 15.81 30.81
CA HIS A 608 1.70 15.27 29.56
C HIS A 608 2.26 16.34 28.61
N VAL A 609 2.31 17.62 29.00
CA VAL A 609 3.05 18.66 28.26
C VAL A 609 3.96 19.49 29.16
N LYS A 610 5.14 19.84 28.66
CA LYS A 610 6.16 20.64 29.36
C LYS A 610 6.32 21.97 28.62
N ARG A 611 6.02 23.08 29.30
CA ARG A 611 5.92 24.42 28.67
C ARG A 611 7.03 25.35 29.15
N ALA A 612 7.92 25.76 28.25
CA ALA A 612 9.02 26.68 28.55
C ALA A 612 8.63 28.18 28.42
N GLY A 613 7.45 28.56 28.95
CA GLY A 613 6.99 29.96 28.97
C GLY A 613 6.57 30.55 27.62
N ALA A 614 6.38 29.72 26.59
CA ALA A 614 5.94 30.16 25.27
C ALA A 614 4.47 30.65 25.29
N MET A 615 4.16 31.67 24.49
CA MET A 615 2.80 32.23 24.42
C MET A 615 1.80 31.21 23.86
N SER A 616 0.59 31.21 24.43
CA SER A 616 -0.53 30.40 23.94
C SER A 616 -1.03 30.88 22.58
N ILE A 617 -1.39 29.94 21.70
CA ILE A 617 -1.86 30.21 20.33
C ILE A 617 -3.24 29.56 20.17
N PRO A 618 -4.24 30.24 19.58
CA PRO A 618 -5.58 29.66 19.36
C PRO A 618 -5.51 28.37 18.50
N LYS A 619 -6.25 27.32 18.86
CA LYS A 619 -6.27 26.03 18.15
C LYS A 619 -6.44 26.21 16.64
N ALA A 620 -7.40 27.04 16.21
CA ALA A 620 -7.70 27.34 14.80
C ALA A 620 -6.54 27.98 14.00
N ARG A 621 -5.45 28.43 14.63
CA ARG A 621 -4.24 28.93 13.94
C ARG A 621 -3.10 27.90 13.82
N ILE A 622 -3.30 26.68 14.35
CA ILE A 622 -2.33 25.57 14.29
C ILE A 622 -2.99 24.33 13.68
N TYR A 623 -4.19 24.00 14.18
CA TYR A 623 -4.90 22.76 13.94
C TYR A 623 -6.41 23.04 13.81
N PRO A 624 -6.86 23.62 12.68
CA PRO A 624 -8.26 23.96 12.44
C PRO A 624 -9.14 22.77 12.03
N TYR A 625 -8.52 21.61 11.74
CA TYR A 625 -9.20 20.47 11.13
C TYR A 625 -10.30 19.88 12.02
N ASP A 626 -11.44 19.61 11.39
CA ASP A 626 -12.51 18.77 11.90
C ASP A 626 -12.37 17.32 11.37
N GLU A 627 -13.31 16.45 11.74
CA GLU A 627 -13.26 15.02 11.39
C GLU A 627 -13.39 14.80 9.87
N ASN A 628 -14.28 15.53 9.18
CA ASN A 628 -14.46 15.44 7.74
C ASN A 628 -13.20 15.89 6.96
N THR A 629 -12.59 17.01 7.37
CA THR A 629 -11.32 17.46 6.77
C THR A 629 -10.19 16.43 7.00
N LEU A 630 -10.14 15.79 8.17
CA LEU A 630 -9.15 14.76 8.45
C LEU A 630 -9.42 13.45 7.70
N GLU A 631 -10.68 13.06 7.50
CA GLU A 631 -11.08 11.89 6.72
C GLU A 631 -10.58 12.01 5.26
N GLN A 632 -10.87 13.14 4.60
CA GLN A 632 -10.35 13.46 3.26
C GLN A 632 -8.81 13.46 3.21
N LEU A 633 -8.14 13.96 4.26
CA LEU A 633 -6.68 13.94 4.36
C LEU A 633 -6.13 12.52 4.58
N GLY A 634 -6.85 11.65 5.29
CA GLY A 634 -6.51 10.25 5.49
C GLY A 634 -6.60 9.44 4.20
N GLU A 635 -7.67 9.63 3.43
CA GLU A 635 -7.80 9.08 2.09
C GLU A 635 -6.68 9.57 1.16
N GLN A 636 -6.45 10.89 1.11
CA GLN A 636 -5.41 11.51 0.29
C GLN A 636 -4.03 10.94 0.62
N CYS A 637 -3.63 10.91 1.88
CA CYS A 637 -2.30 10.41 2.28
C CYS A 637 -2.15 8.90 2.07
N SER A 638 -3.24 8.12 2.22
CA SER A 638 -3.24 6.69 1.90
C SER A 638 -3.16 6.43 0.39
N MET A 639 -3.69 7.35 -0.43
CA MET A 639 -3.57 7.31 -1.88
C MET A 639 -2.16 7.70 -2.34
N THR A 640 -1.55 8.76 -1.80
CA THR A 640 -0.18 9.17 -2.18
C THR A 640 0.86 8.13 -1.79
N GLU A 641 0.68 7.43 -0.67
CA GLU A 641 1.50 6.30 -0.24
C GLU A 641 1.46 5.17 -1.29
N ARG A 642 0.26 4.68 -1.65
CA ARG A 642 0.10 3.65 -2.69
C ARG A 642 0.65 4.09 -4.06
N ARG A 643 0.45 5.35 -4.44
CA ARG A 643 0.99 5.96 -5.66
C ARG A 643 2.52 5.92 -5.70
N ALA A 644 3.18 6.17 -4.57
CA ALA A 644 4.63 6.10 -4.43
C ALA A 644 5.14 4.65 -4.48
N ASP A 645 4.48 3.71 -3.78
CA ASP A 645 4.81 2.29 -3.80
C ASP A 645 4.66 1.68 -5.20
N GLU A 646 3.59 2.00 -5.93
CA GLU A 646 3.38 1.52 -7.29
C GLU A 646 4.46 2.05 -8.26
N ALA A 647 4.72 3.37 -8.27
CA ALA A 647 5.70 3.98 -9.18
C ALA A 647 7.14 3.53 -8.91
N THR A 648 7.54 3.42 -7.63
CA THR A 648 8.89 2.95 -7.28
C THR A 648 9.09 1.48 -7.61
N ARG A 649 8.08 0.63 -7.36
CA ARG A 649 8.09 -0.78 -7.79
C ARG A 649 8.16 -0.91 -9.32
N ASP A 650 7.43 -0.07 -10.05
CA ASP A 650 7.39 -0.09 -11.51
C ASP A 650 8.74 0.27 -12.14
N VAL A 651 9.42 1.30 -11.63
CA VAL A 651 10.82 1.62 -11.98
C VAL A 651 11.77 0.46 -11.64
N VAL A 652 11.65 -0.13 -10.44
CA VAL A 652 12.47 -1.29 -10.05
C VAL A 652 12.23 -2.48 -10.98
N ASN A 653 11.00 -2.73 -11.43
CA ASN A 653 10.70 -3.78 -12.41
C ASN A 653 11.35 -3.48 -13.77
N TRP A 654 11.29 -2.23 -14.26
CA TRP A 654 11.93 -1.84 -15.52
C TRP A 654 13.45 -2.02 -15.48
N LEU A 655 14.11 -1.54 -14.41
CA LEU A 655 15.56 -1.70 -14.21
C LEU A 655 15.97 -3.18 -14.08
N LYS A 656 15.15 -4.00 -13.40
CA LYS A 656 15.33 -5.46 -13.34
C LYS A 656 15.17 -6.13 -14.71
N CYS A 657 14.27 -5.63 -15.56
CA CYS A 657 14.15 -6.10 -16.95
C CYS A 657 15.40 -5.71 -17.76
N GLU A 658 15.89 -4.46 -17.68
CA GLU A 658 17.11 -4.05 -18.37
C GLU A 658 18.31 -4.94 -17.98
N PHE A 659 18.50 -5.18 -16.68
CA PHE A 659 19.57 -6.04 -16.16
C PHE A 659 19.51 -7.51 -16.63
N MET A 660 18.32 -8.02 -16.96
CA MET A 660 18.13 -9.39 -17.45
C MET A 660 18.19 -9.49 -18.98
N LYS A 661 18.16 -8.37 -19.71
CA LYS A 661 18.13 -8.33 -21.18
C LYS A 661 19.33 -9.01 -21.83
N ASP A 662 20.52 -8.80 -21.26
CA ASP A 662 21.77 -9.38 -21.77
C ASP A 662 21.95 -10.86 -21.34
N ARG A 663 21.06 -11.38 -20.48
CA ARG A 663 21.06 -12.76 -19.97
C ARG A 663 20.03 -13.67 -20.66
N VAL A 664 19.42 -13.21 -21.76
CA VAL A 664 18.45 -14.01 -22.53
C VAL A 664 19.16 -15.25 -23.10
N GLY A 665 18.62 -16.43 -22.80
CA GLY A 665 19.20 -17.72 -23.12
C GLY A 665 19.94 -18.41 -21.97
N GLU A 666 20.29 -17.69 -20.89
CA GLU A 666 20.86 -18.26 -19.66
C GLU A 666 19.81 -18.99 -18.81
N THR A 667 20.30 -19.83 -17.89
CA THR A 667 19.50 -20.72 -17.04
C THR A 667 19.87 -20.52 -15.58
N PHE A 668 18.88 -20.28 -14.73
CA PHE A 668 19.05 -19.91 -13.32
C PHE A 668 18.18 -20.79 -12.40
N PRO A 669 18.64 -21.11 -11.18
CA PRO A 669 17.75 -21.56 -10.11
C PRO A 669 16.80 -20.42 -9.69
N GLY A 670 15.59 -20.77 -9.30
CA GLY A 670 14.62 -19.82 -8.75
C GLY A 670 13.54 -20.48 -7.91
N VAL A 671 12.78 -19.67 -7.17
CA VAL A 671 11.70 -20.11 -6.29
C VAL A 671 10.37 -19.58 -6.82
N ILE A 672 9.34 -20.42 -6.84
CA ILE A 672 8.00 -20.01 -7.30
C ILE A 672 7.38 -19.05 -6.28
N THR A 673 7.26 -17.77 -6.62
CA THR A 673 6.74 -16.68 -5.77
C THR A 673 5.23 -16.46 -5.88
N ALA A 674 4.61 -16.89 -6.97
CA ALA A 674 3.15 -16.94 -7.11
C ALA A 674 2.72 -18.01 -8.13
N VAL A 675 1.48 -18.50 -7.98
CA VAL A 675 0.88 -19.48 -8.90
C VAL A 675 -0.51 -19.00 -9.29
N THR A 676 -0.82 -19.08 -10.58
CA THR A 676 -2.06 -18.57 -11.19
C THR A 676 -2.65 -19.59 -12.18
N GLY A 677 -3.85 -19.30 -12.68
CA GLY A 677 -4.47 -20.09 -13.75
C GLY A 677 -3.73 -20.08 -15.10
N PHE A 678 -2.81 -19.13 -15.32
CA PHE A 678 -2.10 -18.95 -16.58
C PHE A 678 -0.58 -19.19 -16.47
N GLY A 679 -0.04 -19.45 -15.27
CA GLY A 679 1.40 -19.66 -15.11
C GLY A 679 1.92 -19.55 -13.68
N LEU A 680 3.25 -19.67 -13.58
CA LEU A 680 4.04 -19.59 -12.36
C LEU A 680 4.88 -18.31 -12.42
N PHE A 681 4.86 -17.49 -11.37
CA PHE A 681 5.87 -16.45 -11.18
C PHE A 681 7.02 -17.05 -10.39
N VAL A 682 8.25 -16.76 -10.82
CA VAL A 682 9.48 -17.35 -10.29
C VAL A 682 10.47 -16.23 -10.04
N GLU A 683 10.99 -16.12 -8.82
CA GLU A 683 12.11 -15.23 -8.51
C GLU A 683 13.43 -16.00 -8.62
N LEU A 684 14.39 -15.44 -9.35
CA LEU A 684 15.70 -16.04 -9.56
C LEU A 684 16.58 -15.92 -8.30
N THR A 685 17.11 -17.04 -7.81
CA THR A 685 17.98 -17.08 -6.63
C THR A 685 19.26 -16.29 -6.88
N ASP A 686 19.75 -15.57 -5.86
CA ASP A 686 20.93 -14.67 -5.88
C ASP A 686 20.84 -13.48 -6.86
N ILE A 687 19.79 -13.41 -7.69
CA ILE A 687 19.53 -12.37 -8.69
C ILE A 687 18.32 -11.49 -8.30
N TYR A 688 17.35 -12.05 -7.57
CA TYR A 688 16.16 -11.38 -7.03
C TYR A 688 15.31 -10.68 -8.10
N VAL A 689 15.18 -11.30 -9.27
CA VAL A 689 14.32 -10.84 -10.36
C VAL A 689 13.20 -11.85 -10.60
N GLU A 690 11.95 -11.36 -10.66
CA GLU A 690 10.76 -12.18 -10.93
C GLU A 690 10.45 -12.24 -12.42
N GLY A 691 10.07 -13.41 -12.92
CA GLY A 691 9.60 -13.65 -14.29
C GLY A 691 8.51 -14.72 -14.36
N LEU A 692 7.82 -14.79 -15.50
CA LEU A 692 6.64 -15.63 -15.72
C LEU A 692 6.96 -16.87 -16.56
N VAL A 693 6.76 -18.05 -15.97
CA VAL A 693 6.59 -19.29 -16.72
C VAL A 693 5.11 -19.43 -17.08
N HIS A 694 4.74 -19.09 -18.33
CA HIS A 694 3.37 -19.28 -18.81
C HIS A 694 2.99 -20.77 -18.88
N VAL A 695 1.72 -21.11 -18.68
CA VAL A 695 1.22 -22.50 -18.61
C VAL A 695 1.51 -23.31 -19.89
N SER A 696 1.67 -22.65 -21.05
CA SER A 696 2.08 -23.29 -22.30
C SER A 696 3.58 -23.61 -22.41
N ALA A 697 4.41 -23.05 -21.53
CA ALA A 697 5.84 -23.37 -21.37
C ALA A 697 6.08 -24.43 -20.27
N LEU A 698 5.00 -25.05 -19.77
CA LEU A 698 5.06 -26.24 -18.92
C LEU A 698 5.00 -27.52 -19.77
N PRO A 699 5.53 -28.66 -19.27
CA PRO A 699 5.54 -29.93 -20.01
C PRO A 699 4.16 -30.41 -20.46
N GLY A 700 4.04 -30.88 -21.70
CA GLY A 700 2.76 -31.22 -22.36
C GLY A 700 1.77 -32.05 -21.53
N ASP A 701 0.87 -31.35 -20.84
CA ASP A 701 -0.19 -31.86 -19.97
C ASP A 701 -1.27 -30.77 -19.82
N TYR A 702 -2.45 -31.14 -19.31
CA TYR A 702 -3.48 -30.17 -18.92
C TYR A 702 -3.28 -29.80 -17.45
N TYR A 703 -2.81 -28.58 -17.19
CA TYR A 703 -2.59 -28.08 -15.83
C TYR A 703 -3.85 -27.44 -15.26
N HIS A 704 -4.35 -28.01 -14.17
CA HIS A 704 -5.45 -27.46 -13.40
C HIS A 704 -4.90 -26.60 -12.26
N PHE A 705 -5.42 -25.38 -12.13
CA PHE A 705 -5.07 -24.48 -11.04
C PHE A 705 -5.89 -24.78 -9.80
N ASP A 706 -5.18 -25.01 -8.71
CA ASP A 706 -5.71 -25.30 -7.39
C ASP A 706 -5.36 -24.12 -6.46
N PRO A 707 -6.28 -23.16 -6.30
CA PRO A 707 -6.01 -21.93 -5.58
C PRO A 707 -5.87 -22.15 -4.07
N VAL A 708 -6.39 -23.25 -3.52
CA VAL A 708 -6.28 -23.58 -2.09
C VAL A 708 -4.88 -24.10 -1.76
N HIS A 709 -4.30 -24.91 -2.65
CA HIS A 709 -2.94 -25.44 -2.47
C HIS A 709 -1.86 -24.58 -3.15
N HIS A 710 -2.21 -23.42 -3.71
CA HIS A 710 -1.34 -22.54 -4.50
C HIS A 710 -0.47 -23.31 -5.52
N ARG A 711 -1.11 -24.15 -6.36
CA ARG A 711 -0.40 -25.04 -7.30
C ARG A 711 -1.06 -25.14 -8.68
N LEU A 712 -0.24 -25.45 -9.69
CA LEU A 712 -0.67 -26.01 -10.97
C LEU A 712 -0.38 -27.52 -10.95
N ALA A 713 -1.40 -28.34 -11.23
CA ALA A 713 -1.31 -29.80 -11.20
C ALA A 713 -1.69 -30.40 -12.57
N GLY A 714 -0.77 -31.15 -13.18
CA GLY A 714 -0.95 -31.79 -14.48
C GLY A 714 -1.84 -33.04 -14.39
N GLU A 715 -2.93 -33.06 -15.16
CA GLU A 715 -3.97 -34.09 -15.14
C GLU A 715 -3.43 -35.50 -15.46
N ARG A 716 -2.58 -35.62 -16.48
CA ARG A 716 -2.08 -36.90 -17.01
C ARG A 716 -0.77 -37.34 -16.35
N THR A 717 0.11 -36.40 -15.99
CA THR A 717 1.44 -36.68 -15.46
C THR A 717 1.50 -36.68 -13.94
N GLY A 718 0.54 -36.02 -13.26
CA GLY A 718 0.57 -35.80 -11.82
C GLY A 718 1.68 -34.85 -11.35
N ARG A 719 2.39 -34.17 -12.27
CA ARG A 719 3.39 -33.14 -11.94
C ARG A 719 2.68 -31.98 -11.25
N SER A 720 3.25 -31.49 -10.16
CA SER A 720 2.70 -30.39 -9.36
C SER A 720 3.78 -29.33 -9.19
N PHE A 721 3.50 -28.11 -9.64
CA PHE A 721 4.32 -26.92 -9.35
C PHE A 721 3.59 -26.06 -8.32
N ARG A 722 4.27 -25.68 -7.23
CA ARG A 722 3.65 -25.03 -6.06
C ARG A 722 4.41 -23.76 -5.69
N LEU A 723 3.69 -22.83 -5.08
CA LEU A 723 4.29 -21.71 -4.34
C LEU A 723 5.37 -22.24 -3.37
N GLY A 724 6.58 -21.69 -3.44
CA GLY A 724 7.74 -22.12 -2.64
C GLY A 724 8.54 -23.31 -3.19
N ASP A 725 8.12 -24.00 -4.26
CA ASP A 725 8.99 -25.00 -4.90
C ASP A 725 10.19 -24.31 -5.58
N THR A 726 11.38 -24.89 -5.44
CA THR A 726 12.56 -24.49 -6.22
C THR A 726 12.56 -25.18 -7.58
N ILE A 727 12.73 -24.41 -8.65
CA ILE A 727 12.86 -24.90 -10.03
C ILE A 727 14.01 -24.18 -10.74
N GLU A 728 14.62 -24.84 -11.73
CA GLU A 728 15.61 -24.20 -12.60
C GLU A 728 14.91 -23.77 -13.90
N VAL A 729 15.01 -22.50 -14.25
CA VAL A 729 14.31 -21.85 -15.38
C VAL A 729 15.28 -21.16 -16.33
N LYS A 730 14.90 -21.07 -17.60
CA LYS A 730 15.67 -20.41 -18.66
C LYS A 730 15.01 -19.09 -19.04
N VAL A 731 15.82 -18.05 -19.22
CA VAL A 731 15.36 -16.74 -19.71
C VAL A 731 15.08 -16.84 -21.21
N MET A 732 13.83 -16.61 -21.64
CA MET A 732 13.42 -16.78 -23.04
C MET A 732 13.16 -15.46 -23.75
N ARG A 733 12.59 -14.48 -23.06
CA ARG A 733 12.39 -13.11 -23.55
C ARG A 733 12.45 -12.15 -22.37
N VAL A 734 12.95 -10.95 -22.63
CA VAL A 734 12.76 -9.77 -21.78
C VAL A 734 11.96 -8.76 -22.61
N ASP A 735 10.95 -8.18 -22.00
CA ASP A 735 10.14 -7.12 -22.59
C ASP A 735 10.15 -5.88 -21.69
N LEU A 736 10.80 -4.82 -22.18
CA LEU A 736 10.94 -3.55 -21.46
C LEU A 736 9.68 -2.69 -21.51
N ASP A 737 8.79 -2.91 -22.47
CA ASP A 737 7.54 -2.16 -22.63
C ASP A 737 6.45 -2.72 -21.72
N GLU A 738 6.29 -4.04 -21.71
CA GLU A 738 5.37 -4.70 -20.78
C GLU A 738 5.95 -4.84 -19.36
N ARG A 739 7.24 -4.52 -19.16
CA ARG A 739 8.04 -4.68 -17.93
C ARG A 739 7.97 -6.12 -17.41
N LYS A 740 8.23 -7.07 -18.31
CA LYS A 740 8.09 -8.52 -18.12
C LYS A 740 9.34 -9.29 -18.53
N ILE A 741 9.46 -10.49 -17.97
CA ILE A 741 10.47 -11.49 -18.34
C ILE A 741 9.76 -12.83 -18.48
N ASP A 742 9.87 -13.46 -19.65
CA ASP A 742 9.29 -14.77 -19.93
C ASP A 742 10.32 -15.88 -19.66
N PHE A 743 9.88 -16.91 -18.94
CA PHE A 743 10.69 -18.07 -18.54
C PHE A 743 10.15 -19.39 -19.12
N GLU A 744 11.06 -20.33 -19.39
CA GLU A 744 10.75 -21.73 -19.69
C GLU A 744 11.38 -22.66 -18.64
N VAL A 745 10.74 -23.79 -18.34
CA VAL A 745 11.26 -24.74 -17.33
C VAL A 745 12.38 -25.59 -17.93
N SER A 746 13.56 -25.60 -17.29
CA SER A 746 14.75 -26.32 -17.76
C SER A 746 14.56 -27.84 -17.87
N GLU A 747 15.23 -28.48 -18.82
CA GLU A 747 15.20 -29.94 -19.02
C GLU A 747 15.63 -30.74 -17.78
N LYS A 748 16.57 -30.22 -16.97
CA LYS A 748 16.96 -30.82 -15.67
C LYS A 748 15.77 -30.86 -14.71
N THR A 749 15.03 -29.75 -14.59
CA THR A 749 13.80 -29.69 -13.80
C THR A 749 12.73 -30.62 -14.40
N LEU A 750 12.72 -30.81 -15.73
CA LEU A 750 11.81 -31.76 -16.38
C LEU A 750 12.15 -33.23 -16.11
N ALA A 751 13.41 -33.54 -15.78
CA ALA A 751 13.87 -34.88 -15.40
C ALA A 751 13.65 -35.21 -13.91
N ALA A 752 13.53 -34.20 -13.05
CA ALA A 752 13.28 -34.39 -11.62
C ALA A 752 11.83 -34.84 -11.31
N PRO A 753 11.60 -35.79 -10.40
CA PRO A 753 10.26 -36.28 -10.06
C PRO A 753 9.54 -35.36 -9.05
N ILE A 754 9.24 -34.12 -9.46
CA ILE A 754 8.53 -33.13 -8.64
C ILE A 754 7.14 -33.67 -8.22
N GLY A 755 6.93 -33.81 -6.91
CA GLY A 755 5.64 -34.17 -6.30
C GLY A 755 5.53 -35.55 -5.66
N ARG A 756 6.49 -36.47 -5.86
CA ARG A 756 6.40 -37.84 -5.28
C ARG A 756 7.06 -37.93 -3.90
N LYS A 757 6.27 -37.86 -2.83
CA LYS A 757 6.73 -38.10 -1.43
C LYS A 757 7.54 -39.40 -1.34
N GLN A 758 8.84 -39.30 -1.07
CA GLN A 758 9.58 -40.44 -0.51
C GLN A 758 9.05 -40.68 0.90
N ARG A 759 8.48 -41.86 1.14
CA ARG A 759 8.36 -42.38 2.52
C ARG A 759 9.79 -42.68 2.98
N GLY A 760 10.21 -42.06 4.08
CA GLY A 760 11.60 -42.08 4.51
C GLY A 760 12.16 -43.50 4.68
N ALA A 761 13.20 -43.81 3.91
CA ALA A 761 14.18 -44.80 4.32
C ALA A 761 15.11 -44.13 5.34
N ALA A 762 15.40 -44.80 6.45
CA ALA A 762 16.38 -44.30 7.41
C ALA A 762 17.80 -44.32 6.79
N PRO A 763 18.70 -43.41 7.16
CA PRO A 763 20.08 -43.42 6.65
C PRO A 763 20.78 -44.73 7.01
N VAL A 764 21.17 -45.50 5.99
CA VAL A 764 22.10 -46.62 6.17
C VAL A 764 23.49 -46.01 6.31
N ALA A 765 24.03 -46.02 7.53
CA ALA A 765 25.38 -45.54 7.78
C ALA A 765 26.41 -46.38 6.99
N GLU A 766 27.32 -45.70 6.30
CA GLU A 766 28.38 -46.37 5.53
C GLU A 766 29.31 -47.15 6.46
N LYS A 767 29.62 -48.39 6.07
CA LYS A 767 30.67 -49.19 6.72
C LYS A 767 31.98 -48.94 6.01
N ALA A 768 32.90 -48.23 6.65
CA ALA A 768 34.31 -48.35 6.35
C ALA A 768 34.83 -49.69 6.86
N GLU A 769 35.54 -50.45 6.00
CA GLU A 769 36.25 -51.66 6.42
C GLU A 769 37.65 -51.32 6.96
N GLN A 770 38.00 -51.88 8.11
CA GLN A 770 39.35 -52.39 8.36
C GLN A 770 39.36 -53.40 9.52
N GLN A 771 40.48 -54.12 9.68
CA GLN A 771 40.52 -55.49 10.21
C GLN A 771 41.09 -55.61 11.66
N PRO A 772 41.11 -56.82 12.28
CA PRO A 772 40.69 -56.97 13.68
C PRO A 772 41.80 -56.97 14.73
N ALA A 773 41.40 -56.80 16.00
CA ALA A 773 42.20 -57.11 17.18
C ALA A 773 41.41 -57.96 18.20
N THR A 774 42.14 -58.89 18.81
CA THR A 774 41.78 -59.99 19.72
C THR A 774 41.03 -59.65 21.02
N GLU A 775 40.19 -60.61 21.44
CA GLU A 775 39.96 -61.11 22.81
C GLU A 775 39.90 -60.16 24.05
N ALA A 776 38.78 -60.23 24.78
CA ALA A 776 38.77 -60.51 26.23
C ALA A 776 37.38 -60.98 26.72
N LYS A 777 37.33 -61.70 27.85
CA LYS A 777 36.10 -62.21 28.50
C LYS A 777 35.77 -61.38 29.75
N ALA A 778 34.49 -61.08 30.01
CA ALA A 778 33.93 -61.10 31.38
C ALA A 778 32.39 -60.96 31.43
N THR A 779 31.76 -61.78 32.27
CA THR A 779 30.33 -61.80 32.66
C THR A 779 30.27 -62.14 34.17
N PRO A 780 29.13 -62.07 34.89
CA PRO A 780 27.97 -61.16 34.83
C PRO A 780 27.38 -60.74 36.22
N LYS A 781 26.29 -59.93 36.23
CA LYS A 781 25.15 -59.97 37.22
C LYS A 781 25.42 -59.54 38.69
N PRO A 782 24.43 -59.50 39.64
CA PRO A 782 22.97 -59.23 39.52
C PRO A 782 22.31 -58.35 40.65
N ARG A 783 21.02 -57.95 40.45
CA ARG A 783 19.98 -57.62 41.50
C ARG A 783 20.23 -56.36 42.38
N SER A 784 19.27 -55.75 43.11
CA SER A 784 17.80 -55.91 43.34
C SER A 784 17.21 -54.53 43.75
N ARG A 785 16.02 -54.04 43.34
CA ARG A 785 14.61 -54.51 43.48
C ARG A 785 13.94 -54.17 44.84
N LYS A 786 13.09 -53.13 44.88
CA LYS A 786 11.91 -52.88 45.76
C LYS A 786 11.17 -51.58 45.29
N SER A 787 9.90 -51.63 44.85
CA SER A 787 8.62 -51.47 45.58
C SER A 787 8.31 -50.00 45.99
N GLU A 788 7.39 -49.29 45.32
CA GLU A 788 5.92 -49.21 45.60
C GLU A 788 5.59 -48.39 46.88
N ALA A 789 4.59 -47.50 46.93
CA ALA A 789 3.62 -46.94 45.95
C ALA A 789 3.38 -45.44 46.30
N SER A 790 2.42 -44.65 45.79
CA SER A 790 1.22 -44.79 44.93
C SER A 790 1.08 -43.49 44.04
N GLU A 791 -0.02 -42.99 43.44
CA GLU A 791 -1.47 -43.31 43.40
C GLU A 791 -2.16 -42.65 42.16
N ALA A 792 -3.49 -42.82 42.05
CA ALA A 792 -4.45 -42.11 41.15
C ALA A 792 -4.30 -42.31 39.61
N TYR A 793 -5.36 -42.24 38.78
CA TYR A 793 -6.80 -42.46 38.95
C TYR A 793 -7.45 -42.64 37.54
N PHE A 794 -8.44 -43.53 37.38
CA PHE A 794 -9.12 -43.79 36.09
C PHE A 794 -10.66 -43.72 36.19
N PRO A 795 -11.34 -42.73 35.59
CA PRO A 795 -12.78 -42.73 35.34
C PRO A 795 -13.13 -43.36 33.96
N LYS A 796 -14.40 -43.76 33.75
CA LYS A 796 -14.81 -44.79 32.77
C LYS A 796 -15.35 -44.29 31.41
N ASP A 797 -15.20 -43.00 31.10
CA ASP A 797 -16.03 -42.32 30.09
C ASP A 797 -15.66 -42.57 28.61
N ALA A 798 -14.60 -43.33 28.33
CA ALA A 798 -14.12 -43.59 26.98
C ALA A 798 -15.00 -44.57 26.17
N VAL A 799 -15.82 -45.38 26.85
CA VAL A 799 -16.59 -46.46 26.21
C VAL A 799 -17.98 -45.99 25.74
N GLN A 800 -18.68 -45.14 26.51
CA GLN A 800 -20.02 -44.67 26.15
C GLN A 800 -20.02 -43.71 24.95
N ARG A 801 -19.08 -42.77 24.86
CA ARG A 801 -18.97 -41.81 23.75
C ARG A 801 -18.83 -42.49 22.37
N ASN A 802 -18.25 -43.68 22.31
CA ASN A 802 -18.12 -44.45 21.06
C ASN A 802 -19.43 -45.15 20.62
N ALA A 803 -20.41 -45.31 21.52
CA ALA A 803 -21.72 -45.88 21.18
C ALA A 803 -22.67 -44.83 20.56
N GLU A 804 -22.68 -43.60 21.10
CA GLU A 804 -23.56 -42.52 20.64
C GLU A 804 -23.19 -42.01 19.24
N VAL A 805 -21.88 -41.85 18.97
CA VAL A 805 -21.37 -41.50 17.62
C VAL A 805 -21.77 -42.54 16.57
N ARG A 806 -21.93 -43.81 16.96
CA ARG A 806 -22.38 -44.89 16.07
C ARG A 806 -23.88 -44.80 15.77
N LYS A 807 -24.71 -44.65 16.81
CA LYS A 807 -26.17 -44.41 16.67
C LYS A 807 -26.47 -43.16 15.84
N SER A 808 -25.74 -42.07 16.06
CA SER A 808 -25.89 -40.82 15.28
C SER A 808 -25.62 -41.03 13.78
N ARG A 809 -24.57 -41.80 13.44
CA ARG A 809 -24.24 -42.13 12.04
C ARG A 809 -25.29 -43.05 11.39
N GLU A 810 -25.85 -43.99 12.12
CA GLU A 810 -26.91 -44.89 11.63
C GLU A 810 -28.23 -44.12 11.40
N MET A 811 -28.64 -43.29 12.35
CA MET A 811 -29.83 -42.43 12.24
C MET A 811 -29.72 -41.44 11.06
N LYS A 812 -28.56 -40.80 10.87
CA LYS A 812 -28.31 -39.91 9.71
C LYS A 812 -28.33 -40.67 8.37
N LYS A 813 -28.01 -41.97 8.37
CA LYS A 813 -28.07 -42.81 7.16
C LYS A 813 -29.51 -43.19 6.81
N ALA A 814 -30.34 -43.51 7.81
CA ALA A 814 -31.77 -43.79 7.62
C ALA A 814 -32.54 -42.57 7.07
N LEU A 815 -32.32 -41.39 7.65
CA LEU A 815 -32.92 -40.13 7.18
C LEU A 815 -32.57 -39.80 5.72
N MET A 816 -31.37 -40.19 5.25
CA MET A 816 -30.97 -40.00 3.84
C MET A 816 -31.52 -41.06 2.88
N THR A 817 -32.05 -42.18 3.36
CA THR A 817 -32.85 -43.11 2.53
C THR A 817 -34.31 -42.66 2.41
N ASP A 818 -34.94 -42.14 3.47
CA ASP A 818 -36.32 -41.61 3.40
C ASP A 818 -36.40 -40.31 2.56
N ALA A 819 -35.35 -39.50 2.58
CA ALA A 819 -35.22 -38.34 1.67
C ALA A 819 -35.08 -38.70 0.18
N ARG A 820 -35.01 -39.99 -0.18
CA ARG A 820 -34.93 -40.48 -1.58
C ARG A 820 -36.14 -41.28 -2.04
N SER A 821 -37.07 -41.64 -1.15
CA SER A 821 -38.31 -42.35 -1.48
C SER A 821 -39.51 -41.41 -1.71
N SER A 822 -39.41 -40.15 -1.31
CA SER A 822 -40.51 -39.17 -1.32
C SER A 822 -40.65 -38.35 -2.61
N ALA A 823 -39.75 -38.51 -3.60
CA ALA A 823 -39.75 -37.76 -4.85
C ALA A 823 -40.39 -38.56 -6.03
N GLY A 824 -41.70 -38.83 -5.98
CA GLY A 824 -42.39 -39.56 -7.05
C GLY A 824 -43.92 -39.46 -7.07
N SER A 825 -44.49 -39.09 -8.23
CA SER A 825 -45.92 -38.83 -8.51
C SER A 825 -46.46 -37.57 -7.79
N LYS A 826 -47.36 -36.72 -8.33
CA LYS A 826 -48.28 -36.71 -9.51
C LYS A 826 -48.37 -35.26 -10.04
N SER A 827 -48.84 -34.87 -11.24
CA SER A 827 -49.17 -35.48 -12.55
C SER A 827 -49.36 -34.29 -13.56
N GLU A 828 -49.96 -34.30 -14.77
CA GLU A 828 -50.74 -35.27 -15.57
C GLU A 828 -50.80 -34.91 -17.09
N LYS A 829 -51.64 -35.64 -17.84
CA LYS A 829 -52.23 -35.45 -19.20
C LYS A 829 -51.86 -34.22 -20.06
N GLY A 830 -51.53 -34.52 -21.33
CA GLY A 830 -52.31 -34.00 -22.47
C GLY A 830 -51.53 -33.60 -23.74
N GLY A 831 -51.83 -34.22 -24.89
CA GLY A 831 -51.46 -33.68 -26.22
C GLY A 831 -50.42 -34.47 -27.04
N LYS A 832 -50.80 -34.86 -28.26
CA LYS A 832 -50.01 -35.53 -29.33
C LYS A 832 -50.69 -35.17 -30.68
N PRO A 833 -50.12 -35.42 -31.88
CA PRO A 833 -48.73 -35.80 -32.24
C PRO A 833 -48.18 -35.08 -33.52
N SER A 834 -47.06 -35.61 -34.05
CA SER A 834 -46.65 -35.70 -35.48
C SER A 834 -45.54 -34.76 -36.00
N GLY A 835 -44.88 -35.14 -37.11
CA GLY A 835 -43.93 -34.27 -37.85
C GLY A 835 -42.45 -34.72 -37.98
N LYS A 836 -42.16 -35.91 -38.50
CA LYS A 836 -40.84 -36.33 -39.06
C LYS A 836 -41.00 -36.54 -40.59
N PRO A 837 -39.94 -36.65 -41.44
CA PRO A 837 -38.51 -36.26 -41.33
C PRO A 837 -37.97 -35.63 -42.68
N THR A 838 -36.65 -35.77 -42.98
CA THR A 838 -36.02 -35.78 -44.34
C THR A 838 -35.90 -34.48 -45.19
N LYS A 839 -34.98 -34.31 -46.17
CA LYS A 839 -33.54 -34.71 -46.36
C LYS A 839 -32.92 -34.03 -47.62
N HIS A 840 -31.62 -33.67 -47.56
CA HIS A 840 -30.63 -33.55 -48.67
C HIS A 840 -30.74 -32.56 -49.88
N ARG A 841 -29.53 -32.04 -50.24
CA ARG A 841 -29.02 -31.66 -51.60
C ARG A 841 -29.68 -30.43 -52.28
N LYS A 842 -28.98 -29.60 -53.09
CA LYS A 842 -27.77 -29.80 -53.94
C LYS A 842 -27.00 -28.46 -54.15
N GLY A 843 -25.87 -28.50 -54.88
CA GLY A 843 -24.97 -27.36 -55.15
C GLY A 843 -25.16 -26.60 -56.50
N PRO A 844 -24.11 -25.89 -56.99
CA PRO A 844 -24.21 -24.62 -57.77
C PRO A 844 -23.98 -24.79 -59.30
N PRO A 845 -23.87 -23.72 -60.16
CA PRO A 845 -22.59 -22.99 -60.34
C PRO A 845 -22.59 -21.51 -60.90
N LYS A 846 -21.46 -20.80 -60.66
CA LYS A 846 -20.66 -19.86 -61.53
C LYS A 846 -21.25 -18.73 -62.42
N SER A 847 -20.46 -17.64 -62.46
CA SER A 847 -20.15 -16.63 -63.53
C SER A 847 -20.52 -15.18 -63.18
N GLY A 848 -19.79 -14.11 -63.59
CA GLY A 848 -18.51 -14.00 -64.31
C GLY A 848 -17.98 -12.54 -64.33
N ALA A 849 -16.73 -12.33 -64.79
CA ALA A 849 -16.06 -11.01 -64.97
C ALA A 849 -15.91 -10.69 -66.50
N PRO A 850 -15.24 -9.62 -67.03
CA PRO A 850 -14.40 -8.57 -66.38
C PRO A 850 -14.48 -7.13 -67.00
N ARG A 851 -13.53 -6.23 -66.61
CA ARG A 851 -12.97 -5.01 -67.26
C ARG A 851 -13.11 -3.70 -66.41
N LYS A 852 -12.33 -2.61 -66.59
CA LYS A 852 -10.88 -2.37 -66.85
C LYS A 852 -10.61 -0.83 -66.85
N ASN A 853 -9.39 -0.39 -66.49
CA ASN A 853 -8.74 0.94 -66.71
C ASN A 853 -8.99 2.11 -65.72
N LYS A 854 -7.85 2.75 -65.34
CA LYS A 854 -7.45 4.20 -65.31
C LYS A 854 -8.55 5.31 -65.19
N SER A 855 -8.29 6.49 -64.60
CA SER A 855 -7.03 7.26 -64.45
C SER A 855 -7.00 8.24 -63.26
N ASN A 856 -5.86 8.90 -63.05
CA ASN A 856 -5.56 10.00 -62.12
C ASN A 856 -6.69 11.03 -61.90
N SER A 857 -6.79 11.52 -60.66
CA SER A 857 -6.58 12.93 -60.29
C SER A 857 -6.04 13.00 -58.87
#